data_AF-A0A942RFQ4-F1
#
_entry.id   AF-A0A942RFQ4-F1
#
_cell.length_a   1.000
_cell.length_b   1.000
_cell.length_c   1.000
_cell.angle_alpha   90.00
_cell.angle_beta   90.00
_cell.angle_gamma   90.00
#
_symmetry.space_group_name_H-M   'P 1'
#
loop_
_entity.id
_entity.type
_entity.pdbx_description
1 polymer ?
#
loop_
_entity_poly.entity_id
_entity_poly.type
_entity_poly.pdbx_seq_one_letter_code
_entity_poly.pdbx_strand_id
1 'polypeptide(L)'
;MLKTSKRVQISLIICLTLLLALSGCGRPAVTLKGTPVEPILPGEDKGEMQALQGRFAVKSADVLMSLSATSDGTMVAVGSASRTVYLLESDGRLRWERLFNTVPLQTYLEPSGRFMAVGTAGGRVYLFNPDQSVRLEQNLGDPVGLLKMSANGELMLAGLYPEKGASDKVVILDRYGRRLTEMEVENLLDGTIAGPDNRVILNWEAQGETYLGAFTPEGEKIWEVKDRNLLAVSGNGRWLASSSGQQIFYYANDGEKVWSYNAAGVVRKLVFSENGLFLTALVRDEASLKEELLYLNTDGDRLWSKRLPDESELEVSSDGRRVVIASWRQYRDDATQILIYNQRGTEINTLEVAGRVQKMALRQDTLVLGLEDGSIYFLNIASPSTGNTAALNQNTDHGLQSFYHPVDFRREKDETLLTLFFYDLNAQALIPVTRRTKWTQTALRSSIEELVRGPVQGSQLQRTIPKDVEIAVALNEGVAVVDLPAALDEMSGTTFLTGALESLLLTISQFPTVEGIRFIVGGKEKETFGQDGLIISNSFAPRRFNRLEGEQLIFLPYQSGSRYYLLPLSYSFLPLKEKALAEALVLQILSKSQDLFPNDIRLKSLWFDGNTAFLNFSGEIAQLTQGEDAEAAAIAAVIRDAIVLSITENLNYTSVKFL
;
A
#
# COMPACT_ATOMS: atom_id res chain seq x y z
N MET A 1 -60.94 23.15 61.26
CA MET A 1 -59.97 23.33 62.36
C MET A 1 -58.59 22.92 61.83
N LEU A 2 -57.75 23.85 61.33
CA LEU A 2 -56.63 24.53 62.04
C LEU A 2 -55.63 23.52 62.66
N LYS A 3 -54.37 23.38 62.20
CA LYS A 3 -53.22 24.34 62.24
C LYS A 3 -52.11 23.89 61.24
N THR A 4 -51.59 24.72 60.29
CA THR A 4 -50.38 25.62 60.29
C THR A 4 -49.03 24.90 60.57
N SER A 5 -47.89 25.10 59.89
CA SER A 5 -47.22 26.27 59.23
C SER A 5 -46.17 25.80 58.17
N LYS A 6 -45.91 26.41 56.99
CA LYS A 6 -45.34 27.73 56.58
C LYS A 6 -43.87 28.03 56.98
N ARG A 7 -42.94 27.97 56.00
CA ARG A 7 -41.74 28.83 55.74
C ARG A 7 -41.01 28.28 54.48
N VAL A 8 -41.34 28.68 53.25
CA VAL A 8 -41.00 29.92 52.50
C VAL A 8 -39.63 29.86 51.81
N GLN A 9 -39.68 29.72 50.47
CA GLN A 9 -38.68 30.13 49.48
C GLN A 9 -38.32 31.62 49.63
N ILE A 10 -37.08 32.01 49.35
CA ILE A 10 -36.63 33.26 48.70
C ILE A 10 -35.10 33.27 48.80
N SER A 11 -34.41 33.25 47.66
CA SER A 11 -33.17 34.01 47.38
C SER A 11 -32.56 33.49 46.08
N LEU A 12 -33.14 33.97 44.98
CA LEU A 12 -32.53 34.03 43.67
C LEU A 12 -32.17 35.51 43.45
N ILE A 13 -30.94 35.78 42.98
CA ILE A 13 -30.48 37.00 42.30
C ILE A 13 -30.34 38.29 43.15
N ILE A 14 -29.09 38.75 43.33
CA ILE A 14 -28.55 40.10 43.02
C ILE A 14 -27.19 40.29 43.73
N CYS A 15 -26.26 40.99 43.06
CA CYS A 15 -24.85 41.29 43.38
C CYS A 15 -23.89 40.14 43.04
N LEU A 16 -23.47 39.93 41.79
CA LEU A 16 -22.95 40.87 40.78
C LEU A 16 -21.87 41.82 41.30
N THR A 17 -20.67 41.61 40.75
CA THR A 17 -19.56 42.56 40.52
C THR A 17 -18.76 43.08 41.72
N LEU A 18 -17.54 42.57 41.80
CA LEU A 18 -16.29 43.29 41.51
C LEU A 18 -15.25 43.30 42.65
N LEU A 19 -14.01 43.08 42.18
CA LEU A 19 -12.70 43.36 42.77
C LEU A 19 -12.09 42.35 43.74
N LEU A 20 -10.83 41.93 43.59
CA LEU A 20 -9.88 41.85 42.47
C LEU A 20 -8.59 41.26 43.09
N ALA A 21 -7.95 40.40 42.33
CA ALA A 21 -6.51 40.11 42.27
C ALA A 21 -5.71 39.80 43.56
N LEU A 22 -5.02 38.65 43.52
CA LEU A 22 -3.55 38.51 43.50
C LEU A 22 -3.24 37.00 43.73
N SER A 23 -3.06 36.20 42.67
CA SER A 23 -1.81 35.93 41.93
C SER A 23 -0.97 34.78 42.54
N GLY A 24 -0.78 33.71 41.77
CA GLY A 24 0.15 32.63 42.10
C GLY A 24 0.05 31.44 41.11
N CYS A 25 0.84 31.51 40.05
CA CYS A 25 0.94 30.65 38.86
C CYS A 25 0.97 29.11 39.00
N GLY A 26 0.47 28.44 37.95
CA GLY A 26 0.83 27.08 37.52
C GLY A 26 0.05 26.66 36.25
N ARG A 27 0.73 26.55 35.09
CA ARG A 27 0.18 26.20 33.75
C ARG A 27 0.42 24.69 33.45
N PRO A 28 -0.01 24.11 32.29
CA PRO A 28 -1.01 23.04 32.23
C PRO A 28 -0.49 21.68 31.68
N ALA A 29 -1.26 20.61 31.86
CA ALA A 29 -1.16 19.33 31.14
C ALA A 29 -2.40 18.47 31.50
N VAL A 30 -3.00 17.58 30.72
CA VAL A 30 -2.91 17.06 29.35
C VAL A 30 -4.22 16.27 29.14
N THR A 31 -4.58 16.07 27.87
CA THR A 31 -5.71 15.35 27.23
C THR A 31 -6.34 14.11 27.93
N LEU A 32 -7.61 13.82 27.62
CA LEU A 32 -8.08 12.51 27.08
C LEU A 32 -9.61 12.43 26.80
N LYS A 33 -9.92 12.16 25.52
CA LYS A 33 -10.98 11.33 24.90
C LYS A 33 -12.50 11.63 25.09
N GLY A 34 -13.16 11.77 23.94
CA GLY A 34 -14.56 11.45 23.69
C GLY A 34 -14.76 11.05 22.22
N THR A 35 -15.39 9.90 21.98
CA THR A 35 -15.24 8.94 20.87
C THR A 35 -16.08 9.24 19.60
N PRO A 36 -15.60 8.88 18.39
CA PRO A 36 -16.26 9.12 17.09
C PRO A 36 -17.32 8.07 16.71
N VAL A 37 -18.12 8.42 15.70
CA VAL A 37 -18.94 7.54 14.86
C VAL A 37 -18.57 7.97 13.43
N GLU A 38 -17.85 7.29 12.55
CA GLU A 38 -17.32 5.92 12.34
C GLU A 38 -16.16 5.55 13.29
N PRO A 39 -15.71 4.28 13.38
CA PRO A 39 -15.10 3.77 14.61
C PRO A 39 -13.91 4.60 15.06
N ILE A 40 -13.85 4.80 16.38
CA ILE A 40 -12.68 5.31 17.08
C ILE A 40 -11.45 4.58 16.53
N LEU A 41 -10.53 5.34 15.94
CA LEU A 41 -9.12 5.03 16.05
C LEU A 41 -8.47 6.10 16.91
N PRO A 42 -8.19 5.76 18.19
CA PRO A 42 -7.26 6.54 18.97
C PRO A 42 -5.86 6.20 18.46
N GLY A 43 -5.28 7.10 17.66
CA GLY A 43 -3.90 6.99 17.17
C GLY A 43 -3.77 6.14 15.90
N GLU A 44 -3.43 6.79 14.79
CA GLU A 44 -2.90 6.23 13.54
C GLU A 44 -1.88 7.28 13.04
N ASP A 45 -0.63 7.02 12.65
CA ASP A 45 0.23 5.85 12.52
C ASP A 45 -0.43 4.59 11.95
N LYS A 46 -0.96 4.69 10.71
CA LYS A 46 -1.38 3.51 9.92
C LYS A 46 -1.03 3.60 8.43
N GLY A 47 0.25 3.40 8.14
CA GLY A 47 0.68 2.52 7.05
C GLY A 47 1.01 1.11 7.54
N GLU A 48 1.37 0.97 8.83
CA GLU A 48 1.89 -0.28 9.38
C GLU A 48 0.78 -1.27 9.82
N MET A 49 -0.27 -0.84 10.54
CA MET A 49 -1.08 -1.78 11.35
C MET A 49 -2.20 -2.57 10.66
N GLN A 50 -2.63 -2.26 9.44
CA GLN A 50 -3.69 -3.06 8.77
C GLN A 50 -3.13 -4.33 8.12
N ALA A 51 -1.92 -4.26 7.58
CA ALA A 51 -1.21 -5.43 7.10
C ALA A 51 -0.49 -6.15 8.26
N LEU A 52 -0.04 -5.45 9.31
CA LEU A 52 0.69 -6.06 10.42
C LEU A 52 -0.14 -7.11 11.18
N GLN A 53 0.12 -8.38 10.87
CA GLN A 53 -0.35 -9.54 11.63
C GLN A 53 0.41 -9.69 12.94
N GLY A 54 1.68 -9.26 12.95
CA GLY A 54 2.59 -9.56 14.04
C GLY A 54 3.88 -8.78 13.97
N ARG A 55 4.49 -8.56 15.13
CA ARG A 55 5.86 -8.04 15.23
C ARG A 55 6.65 -8.81 16.26
N PHE A 56 7.92 -9.01 15.98
CA PHE A 56 8.89 -9.56 16.90
C PHE A 56 10.15 -8.71 16.85
N ALA A 57 10.81 -8.49 17.98
CA ALA A 57 12.11 -7.81 18.01
C ALA A 57 13.13 -8.76 18.60
N VAL A 58 14.27 -8.94 17.91
CA VAL A 58 15.37 -9.72 18.48
C VAL A 58 15.98 -8.99 19.68
N LYS A 59 16.53 -9.74 20.64
CA LYS A 59 16.96 -9.20 21.95
C LYS A 59 18.13 -8.22 21.88
N SER A 60 18.95 -8.30 20.84
CA SER A 60 20.00 -7.33 20.51
C SER A 60 19.69 -6.82 19.12
N ALA A 61 19.84 -5.51 18.88
CA ALA A 61 19.68 -4.87 17.56
C ALA A 61 20.82 -5.26 16.58
N ASP A 62 21.17 -6.54 16.59
CA ASP A 62 22.24 -7.15 15.82
C ASP A 62 21.70 -7.53 14.44
N VAL A 63 22.55 -7.37 13.43
CA VAL A 63 22.28 -7.68 12.02
C VAL A 63 21.59 -9.05 11.86
N LEU A 64 20.46 -9.04 11.15
CA LEU A 64 19.74 -10.26 10.76
C LEU A 64 20.56 -11.00 9.70
N MET A 65 21.00 -12.22 10.03
CA MET A 65 21.85 -13.02 9.14
C MET A 65 21.00 -13.68 8.06
N SER A 66 19.87 -14.28 8.47
CA SER A 66 19.01 -15.04 7.56
C SER A 66 17.56 -15.04 8.01
N LEU A 67 16.66 -15.15 7.03
CA LEU A 67 15.22 -15.21 7.23
C LEU A 67 14.63 -16.25 6.28
N SER A 68 13.85 -17.19 6.81
CA SER A 68 13.17 -18.23 6.01
C SER A 68 11.78 -18.51 6.57
N ALA A 69 10.84 -18.91 5.71
CA ALA A 69 9.44 -19.15 6.06
C ALA A 69 8.91 -20.43 5.39
N THR A 70 7.94 -21.10 6.04
CA THR A 70 7.21 -22.24 5.46
C THR A 70 6.37 -21.83 4.26
N SER A 71 6.03 -22.76 3.37
CA SER A 71 5.20 -22.51 2.17
C SER A 71 3.81 -21.96 2.52
N ASP A 72 3.29 -22.30 3.70
CA ASP A 72 2.01 -21.79 4.22
C ASP A 72 2.14 -20.50 5.04
N GLY A 73 3.36 -19.97 5.20
CA GLY A 73 3.65 -18.77 5.98
C GLY A 73 3.46 -18.92 7.49
N THR A 74 3.08 -20.10 8.00
CA THR A 74 2.73 -20.32 9.41
C THR A 74 3.92 -20.24 10.36
N MET A 75 5.13 -20.53 9.86
CA MET A 75 6.35 -20.49 10.65
C MET A 75 7.46 -19.72 9.95
N VAL A 76 8.24 -18.98 10.73
CA VAL A 76 9.38 -18.19 10.28
C VAL A 76 10.59 -18.47 11.15
N ALA A 77 11.72 -18.77 10.51
CA ALA A 77 13.00 -18.97 11.16
C ALA A 77 13.93 -17.79 10.89
N VAL A 78 14.44 -17.17 11.96
CA VAL A 78 15.34 -16.01 11.89
C VAL A 78 16.67 -16.33 12.57
N GLY A 79 17.77 -16.14 11.85
CA GLY A 79 19.12 -16.19 12.39
C GLY A 79 19.65 -14.78 12.69
N SER A 80 20.22 -14.57 13.88
CA SER A 80 20.78 -13.29 14.32
C SER A 80 22.28 -13.38 14.59
N ALA A 81 23.01 -12.29 14.32
CA ALA A 81 24.43 -12.18 14.67
C ALA A 81 24.71 -12.35 16.18
N SER A 82 23.69 -12.21 17.03
CA SER A 82 23.72 -12.53 18.47
C SER A 82 23.89 -14.03 18.79
N ARG A 83 24.17 -14.87 17.79
CA ARG A 83 24.30 -16.34 17.88
C ARG A 83 22.98 -17.06 18.20
N THR A 84 21.85 -16.41 17.98
CA THR A 84 20.53 -16.95 18.33
C THR A 84 19.72 -17.22 17.07
N VAL A 85 19.01 -18.36 17.05
CA VAL A 85 17.94 -18.63 16.08
C VAL A 85 16.60 -18.56 16.80
N TYR A 86 15.66 -17.86 16.17
CA TYR A 86 14.28 -17.73 16.63
C TYR A 86 13.37 -18.49 15.67
N LEU A 87 12.44 -19.27 16.21
CA LEU A 87 11.29 -19.80 15.46
C LEU A 87 10.05 -19.04 15.91
N LEU A 88 9.41 -18.40 14.95
CA LEU A 88 8.24 -17.54 15.12
C LEU A 88 7.03 -18.14 14.40
N GLU A 89 5.85 -17.86 14.91
CA GLU A 89 4.58 -18.06 14.23
C GLU A 89 4.32 -16.94 13.19
N SER A 90 3.32 -17.11 12.32
CA SER A 90 2.88 -16.08 11.36
C SER A 90 2.39 -14.77 12.00
N ASP A 91 2.04 -14.77 13.28
CA ASP A 91 1.64 -13.59 14.06
C ASP A 91 2.80 -12.98 14.87
N GLY A 92 4.04 -13.42 14.61
CA GLY A 92 5.24 -12.96 15.30
C GLY A 92 5.42 -13.51 16.72
N ARG A 93 4.53 -14.41 17.19
CA ARG A 93 4.71 -15.06 18.49
C ARG A 93 5.93 -15.98 18.46
N LEU A 94 6.80 -15.84 19.45
CA LEU A 94 7.94 -16.72 19.65
C LEU A 94 7.48 -18.13 20.02
N ARG A 95 7.78 -19.13 19.18
CA ARG A 95 7.67 -20.54 19.56
C ARG A 95 8.84 -20.94 20.46
N TRP A 96 10.05 -20.59 20.04
CA TRP A 96 11.26 -20.75 20.85
C TRP A 96 12.43 -19.95 20.29
N GLU A 97 13.42 -19.73 21.15
CA GLU A 97 14.74 -19.22 20.80
C GLU A 97 15.81 -20.25 21.21
N ARG A 98 16.90 -20.34 20.45
CA ARG A 98 18.01 -21.24 20.74
C ARG A 98 19.34 -20.53 20.50
N LEU A 99 20.20 -20.55 21.51
CA LEU A 99 21.56 -20.03 21.45
C LEU A 99 22.52 -21.08 20.86
N PHE A 100 23.38 -20.65 19.94
CA PHE A 100 24.43 -21.43 19.31
C PHE A 100 25.81 -20.96 19.78
N ASN A 101 26.82 -21.81 19.61
CA ASN A 101 28.20 -21.49 20.00
C ASN A 101 28.80 -20.36 19.16
N THR A 102 28.43 -20.32 17.88
CA THR A 102 28.89 -19.34 16.88
C THR A 102 27.70 -18.77 16.11
N VAL A 103 27.93 -17.70 15.34
CA VAL A 103 26.88 -17.02 14.58
C VAL A 103 26.20 -17.99 13.58
N PRO A 104 24.86 -18.10 13.58
CA PRO A 104 24.14 -18.77 12.50
C PRO A 104 24.20 -17.89 11.26
N LEU A 105 24.93 -18.32 10.23
CA LEU A 105 25.09 -17.56 8.98
C LEU A 105 23.88 -17.77 8.06
N GLN A 106 23.34 -18.99 8.04
CA GLN A 106 22.22 -19.36 7.18
C GLN A 106 21.23 -20.25 7.93
N THR A 107 19.95 -19.93 7.81
CA THR A 107 18.83 -20.77 8.23
C THR A 107 18.09 -21.30 7.02
N TYR A 108 17.59 -22.54 7.13
CA TYR A 108 16.69 -23.15 6.16
C TYR A 108 15.53 -23.77 6.93
N LEU A 109 14.31 -23.32 6.64
CA LEU A 109 13.08 -23.91 7.12
C LEU A 109 12.46 -24.71 5.97
N GLU A 110 12.26 -26.02 6.18
CA GLU A 110 11.66 -26.88 5.16
C GLU A 110 10.23 -26.39 4.85
N PRO A 111 9.79 -26.37 3.57
CA PRO A 111 8.54 -25.70 3.19
C PRO A 111 7.30 -26.15 3.98
N SER A 112 7.17 -27.43 4.31
CA SER A 112 6.05 -27.93 5.13
C SER A 112 6.26 -27.78 6.64
N GLY A 113 7.41 -27.23 7.06
CA GLY A 113 7.74 -27.00 8.45
C GLY A 113 8.17 -28.25 9.20
N ARG A 114 8.54 -29.34 8.52
CA ARG A 114 8.86 -30.62 9.20
C ARG A 114 10.19 -30.62 9.92
N PHE A 115 11.13 -29.79 9.47
CA PHE A 115 12.46 -29.65 10.08
C PHE A 115 13.09 -28.32 9.67
N MET A 116 14.19 -27.99 10.35
CA MET A 116 15.02 -26.83 10.09
C MET A 116 16.48 -27.23 10.03
N ALA A 117 17.24 -26.49 9.22
CA ALA A 117 18.68 -26.60 9.15
C ALA A 117 19.36 -25.25 9.41
N VAL A 118 20.52 -25.28 10.06
CA VAL A 118 21.29 -24.08 10.41
C VAL A 118 22.76 -24.30 10.11
N GLY A 119 23.33 -23.45 9.25
CA GLY A 119 24.76 -23.34 8.99
C GLY A 119 25.37 -22.24 9.85
N THR A 120 26.55 -22.49 10.40
CA THR A 120 27.18 -21.57 11.38
C THR A 120 28.59 -21.15 10.96
N ALA A 121 29.02 -20.00 11.48
CA ALA A 121 30.36 -19.47 11.28
C ALA A 121 31.47 -20.37 11.85
N GLY A 122 31.16 -21.19 12.86
CA GLY A 122 32.07 -22.20 13.39
C GLY A 122 32.12 -23.50 12.60
N GLY A 123 31.56 -23.50 11.39
CA GLY A 123 31.57 -24.64 10.47
C GLY A 123 30.64 -25.79 10.80
N ARG A 124 29.70 -25.59 11.73
CA ARG A 124 28.71 -26.61 12.08
C ARG A 124 27.41 -26.45 11.30
N VAL A 125 26.85 -27.60 10.90
CA VAL A 125 25.49 -27.74 10.39
C VAL A 125 24.65 -28.48 11.43
N TYR A 126 23.47 -27.92 11.71
CA TYR A 126 22.48 -28.54 12.58
C TYR A 126 21.23 -28.84 11.77
N LEU A 127 20.64 -30.02 11.98
CA LEU A 127 19.29 -30.36 11.55
C LEU A 127 18.47 -30.66 12.79
N PHE A 128 17.31 -30.04 12.93
CA PHE A 128 16.44 -30.29 14.08
C PHE A 128 14.97 -30.15 13.71
N ASN A 129 14.13 -30.81 14.51
CA ASN A 129 12.69 -30.67 14.44
C ASN A 129 12.22 -29.29 14.96
N PRO A 130 11.02 -28.83 14.58
CA PRO A 130 10.45 -27.60 15.14
C PRO A 130 10.27 -27.60 16.67
N ASP A 131 10.32 -28.77 17.33
CA ASP A 131 10.32 -28.92 18.79
C ASP A 131 11.73 -28.84 19.42
N GLN A 132 12.73 -28.46 18.63
CA GLN A 132 14.16 -28.38 18.95
C GLN A 132 14.91 -29.71 19.11
N SER A 133 14.25 -30.86 18.96
CA SER A 133 14.95 -32.15 19.01
C SER A 133 15.94 -32.25 17.85
N VAL A 134 17.22 -32.43 18.20
CA VAL A 134 18.33 -32.48 17.24
C VAL A 134 18.28 -33.81 16.48
N ARG A 135 18.21 -33.73 15.16
CA ARG A 135 18.31 -34.86 14.25
C ARG A 135 19.76 -35.11 13.82
N LEU A 136 20.49 -34.02 13.56
CA LEU A 136 21.87 -34.05 13.11
C LEU A 136 22.63 -32.85 13.68
N GLU A 137 23.86 -33.09 14.07
CA GLU A 137 24.86 -32.06 14.29
C GLU A 137 26.18 -32.56 13.68
N GLN A 138 26.72 -31.79 12.75
CA GLN A 138 27.94 -32.15 12.03
C GLN A 138 28.86 -30.94 11.91
N ASN A 139 30.15 -31.16 12.18
CA ASN A 139 31.17 -30.16 11.91
C ASN A 139 31.79 -30.41 10.53
N LEU A 140 31.72 -29.41 9.66
CA LEU A 140 32.28 -29.43 8.31
C LEU A 140 33.66 -28.74 8.24
N GLY A 141 34.09 -28.09 9.31
CA GLY A 141 35.44 -27.51 9.45
C GLY A 141 35.49 -26.00 9.18
N ASP A 142 34.83 -25.55 8.12
CA ASP A 142 34.86 -24.17 7.63
C ASP A 142 33.48 -23.49 7.69
N PRO A 143 33.40 -22.15 7.81
CA PRO A 143 32.14 -21.40 7.91
C PRO A 143 31.09 -21.81 6.86
N VAL A 144 29.89 -22.21 7.32
CA VAL A 144 28.81 -22.64 6.42
C VAL A 144 27.93 -21.44 6.07
N GLY A 145 28.24 -20.78 4.96
CA GLY A 145 27.54 -19.57 4.51
C GLY A 145 26.37 -19.83 3.54
N LEU A 146 26.36 -20.99 2.88
CA LEU A 146 25.29 -21.40 1.98
C LEU A 146 24.72 -22.73 2.45
N LEU A 147 23.39 -22.81 2.54
CA LEU A 147 22.68 -24.03 2.90
C LEU A 147 21.42 -24.15 2.08
N LYS A 148 21.30 -25.24 1.31
CA LYS A 148 20.11 -25.57 0.52
C LYS A 148 19.76 -27.05 0.68
N MET A 149 18.52 -27.40 0.40
CA MET A 149 18.00 -28.76 0.49
C MET A 149 17.32 -29.13 -0.81
N SER A 150 17.38 -30.40 -1.19
CA SER A 150 16.55 -30.94 -2.27
C SER A 150 15.06 -30.86 -1.92
N ALA A 151 14.20 -30.78 -2.93
CA ALA A 151 12.74 -30.69 -2.74
C ALA A 151 12.16 -31.87 -1.94
N ASN A 152 12.77 -33.05 -2.04
CA ASN A 152 12.38 -34.24 -1.27
C ASN A 152 12.94 -34.27 0.17
N GLY A 153 13.87 -33.37 0.51
CA GLY A 153 14.51 -33.29 1.82
C GLY A 153 15.59 -34.36 2.09
N GLU A 154 15.98 -35.12 1.08
CA GLU A 154 16.93 -36.23 1.22
C GLU A 154 18.40 -35.79 1.08
N LEU A 155 18.66 -34.68 0.40
CA LEU A 155 20.01 -34.15 0.15
C LEU A 155 20.12 -32.70 0.62
N MET A 156 21.29 -32.39 1.18
CA MET A 156 21.65 -31.06 1.64
C MET A 156 22.92 -30.60 0.94
N LEU A 157 22.91 -29.36 0.45
CA LEU A 157 24.07 -28.67 -0.08
C LEU A 157 24.55 -27.66 0.97
N ALA A 158 25.82 -27.77 1.36
CA ALA A 158 26.50 -26.82 2.23
C ALA A 158 27.67 -26.18 1.48
N GLY A 159 27.63 -24.85 1.32
CA GLY A 159 28.77 -24.07 0.84
C GLY A 159 29.62 -23.59 2.01
N LEU A 160 30.90 -23.90 1.97
CA LEU A 160 31.89 -23.61 2.98
C LEU A 160 32.85 -22.54 2.49
N TYR A 161 33.09 -21.54 3.35
CA TYR A 161 33.88 -20.36 3.03
C TYR A 161 35.09 -20.29 3.97
N PRO A 162 36.20 -21.00 3.65
CA PRO A 162 37.39 -21.02 4.49
C PRO A 162 38.03 -19.63 4.61
N GLU A 163 38.63 -19.34 5.77
CA GLU A 163 39.43 -18.13 5.92
C GLU A 163 40.76 -18.25 5.14
N LYS A 164 41.25 -17.12 4.58
CA LYS A 164 42.61 -16.94 3.99
C LYS A 164 42.83 -17.41 2.55
N GLY A 165 41.97 -17.01 1.61
CA GLY A 165 42.24 -17.13 0.17
C GLY A 165 42.35 -18.57 -0.33
N ALA A 166 41.86 -19.54 0.45
CA ALA A 166 41.60 -20.88 -0.02
C ALA A 166 40.33 -20.88 -0.88
N SER A 167 40.22 -21.85 -1.78
CA SER A 167 39.00 -22.06 -2.58
C SER A 167 37.83 -22.45 -1.68
N ASP A 168 36.67 -21.90 -2.00
CA ASP A 168 35.40 -22.31 -1.39
C ASP A 168 35.11 -23.78 -1.68
N LYS A 169 34.28 -24.39 -0.83
CA LYS A 169 33.92 -25.80 -0.96
C LYS A 169 32.42 -25.99 -0.99
N VAL A 170 31.95 -26.89 -1.83
CA VAL A 170 30.56 -27.34 -1.84
C VAL A 170 30.52 -28.79 -1.37
N VAL A 171 29.82 -29.03 -0.27
CA VAL A 171 29.65 -30.36 0.32
C VAL A 171 28.20 -30.79 0.16
N ILE A 172 27.99 -31.97 -0.43
CA ILE A 172 26.66 -32.60 -0.47
C ILE A 172 26.58 -33.67 0.61
N LEU A 173 25.56 -33.57 1.44
CA LEU A 173 25.26 -34.48 2.53
C LEU A 173 23.91 -35.17 2.26
N ASP A 174 23.78 -36.42 2.69
CA ASP A 174 22.45 -37.02 2.83
C ASP A 174 21.73 -36.52 4.10
N ARG A 175 20.46 -36.86 4.25
CA ARG A 175 19.64 -36.53 5.43
C ARG A 175 20.16 -37.05 6.78
N TYR A 176 21.16 -37.94 6.77
CA TYR A 176 21.82 -38.48 7.98
C TYR A 176 23.17 -37.80 8.25
N GLY A 177 23.56 -36.83 7.43
CA GLY A 177 24.85 -36.13 7.53
C GLY A 177 26.02 -36.90 6.92
N ARG A 178 25.77 -37.97 6.15
CA ARG A 178 26.85 -38.64 5.43
C ARG A 178 27.27 -37.76 4.26
N ARG A 179 28.57 -37.48 4.16
CA ARG A 179 29.17 -36.79 3.02
C ARG A 179 29.13 -37.68 1.78
N LEU A 180 28.42 -37.22 0.75
CA LEU A 180 28.33 -37.86 -0.56
C LEU A 180 29.44 -37.36 -1.48
N THR A 181 29.59 -36.04 -1.58
CA THR A 181 30.66 -35.41 -2.38
C THR A 181 31.15 -34.13 -1.74
N GLU A 182 32.36 -33.73 -2.15
CA GLU A 182 33.00 -32.46 -1.82
C GLU A 182 33.65 -31.92 -3.10
N MET A 183 33.27 -30.72 -3.49
CA MET A 183 33.76 -30.03 -4.68
C MET A 183 34.47 -28.75 -4.25
N GLU A 184 35.63 -28.46 -4.85
CA GLU A 184 36.35 -27.20 -4.63
C GLU A 184 36.04 -26.23 -5.78
N VAL A 185 35.68 -25.00 -5.44
CA VAL A 185 35.36 -23.92 -6.37
C VAL A 185 36.06 -22.65 -5.92
N GLU A 186 36.65 -21.87 -6.84
CA GLU A 186 37.52 -20.75 -6.46
C GLU A 186 36.78 -19.67 -5.64
N ASN A 187 35.63 -19.22 -6.12
CA ASN A 187 34.75 -18.28 -5.40
C ASN A 187 33.27 -18.64 -5.66
N LEU A 188 32.58 -19.21 -4.67
CA LEU A 188 31.20 -19.66 -4.80
C LEU A 188 30.23 -18.49 -4.64
N LEU A 189 29.52 -18.16 -5.74
CA LEU A 189 28.55 -17.07 -5.76
C LEU A 189 27.17 -17.50 -5.25
N ASP A 190 26.65 -18.63 -5.74
CA ASP A 190 25.41 -19.25 -5.26
C ASP A 190 25.35 -20.73 -5.65
N GLY A 191 24.44 -21.49 -5.04
CA GLY A 191 24.22 -22.88 -5.37
C GLY A 191 22.91 -23.42 -4.82
N THR A 192 22.34 -24.41 -5.51
CA THR A 192 21.10 -25.08 -5.12
C THR A 192 21.02 -26.52 -5.61
N ILE A 193 20.05 -27.26 -5.10
CA ILE A 193 19.68 -28.59 -5.60
C ILE A 193 18.33 -28.47 -6.30
N ALA A 194 18.28 -28.84 -7.59
CA ALA A 194 17.13 -28.62 -8.45
C ALA A 194 16.71 -29.88 -9.21
N GLY A 195 15.41 -29.96 -9.49
CA GLY A 195 14.83 -31.00 -10.33
C GLY A 195 14.57 -32.32 -9.60
N PRO A 196 13.84 -33.24 -10.23
CA PRO A 196 13.49 -34.54 -9.64
C PRO A 196 14.70 -35.48 -9.47
N ASP A 197 15.77 -35.25 -10.23
CA ASP A 197 17.04 -35.96 -10.16
C ASP A 197 18.08 -35.31 -9.24
N ASN A 198 17.67 -34.26 -8.50
CA ASN A 198 18.50 -33.56 -7.51
C ASN A 198 19.83 -33.04 -8.07
N ARG A 199 19.82 -32.45 -9.26
CA ARG A 199 21.02 -31.82 -9.84
C ARG A 199 21.52 -30.71 -8.93
N VAL A 200 22.82 -30.68 -8.71
CA VAL A 200 23.50 -29.61 -8.00
C VAL A 200 23.83 -28.52 -9.01
N ILE A 201 23.15 -27.37 -8.91
CA ILE A 201 23.38 -26.22 -9.78
C ILE A 201 24.24 -25.22 -9.02
N LEU A 202 25.38 -24.84 -9.59
CA LEU A 202 26.33 -23.92 -8.98
C LEU A 202 26.58 -22.72 -9.88
N ASN A 203 26.73 -21.56 -9.24
CA ASN A 203 27.27 -20.35 -9.85
C ASN A 203 28.55 -19.97 -9.10
N TRP A 204 29.66 -19.86 -9.81
CA TRP A 204 30.97 -19.55 -9.22
C TRP A 204 31.81 -18.66 -10.13
N GLU A 205 32.77 -17.97 -9.55
CA GLU A 205 33.80 -17.24 -10.27
C GLU A 205 35.12 -18.03 -10.19
N ALA A 206 35.80 -18.13 -11.34
CA ALA A 206 37.13 -18.71 -11.42
C ALA A 206 37.96 -17.96 -12.47
N GLN A 207 39.21 -17.63 -12.16
CA GLN A 207 40.12 -16.91 -13.07
C GLN A 207 39.55 -15.58 -13.60
N GLY A 208 38.69 -14.90 -12.84
CA GLY A 208 38.03 -13.65 -13.22
C GLY A 208 36.88 -13.80 -14.23
N GLU A 209 36.45 -15.03 -14.55
CA GLU A 209 35.24 -15.32 -15.31
C GLU A 209 34.20 -15.96 -14.39
N THR A 210 32.92 -15.71 -14.65
CA THR A 210 31.81 -16.36 -13.94
C THR A 210 31.28 -17.56 -14.72
N TYR A 211 30.81 -18.57 -14.00
CA TYR A 211 30.40 -19.85 -14.53
C TYR A 211 29.08 -20.27 -13.91
N LEU A 212 28.24 -20.89 -14.73
CA LEU A 212 27.06 -21.61 -14.30
C LEU A 212 27.18 -23.06 -14.74
N GLY A 213 26.96 -24.00 -13.84
CA GLY A 213 27.08 -25.42 -14.14
C GLY A 213 26.13 -26.29 -13.35
N ALA A 214 25.87 -27.48 -13.87
CA ALA A 214 25.15 -28.54 -13.19
C ALA A 214 26.03 -29.76 -12.96
N PHE A 215 25.86 -30.37 -11.79
CA PHE A 215 26.58 -31.55 -11.35
C PHE A 215 25.58 -32.59 -10.82
N THR A 216 25.96 -33.86 -10.86
CA THR A 216 25.24 -34.90 -10.12
C THR A 216 25.46 -34.72 -8.61
N PRO A 217 24.61 -35.30 -7.74
CA PRO A 217 24.87 -35.35 -6.30
C PRO A 217 26.22 -35.93 -5.91
N GLU A 218 26.81 -36.77 -6.76
CA GLU A 218 28.13 -37.39 -6.60
C GLU A 218 29.28 -36.47 -7.02
N GLY A 219 28.98 -35.32 -7.65
CA GLY A 219 29.97 -34.31 -8.08
C GLY A 219 30.43 -34.47 -9.53
N GLU A 220 29.77 -35.30 -10.33
CA GLU A 220 30.08 -35.43 -11.76
C GLU A 220 29.50 -34.26 -12.54
N LYS A 221 30.31 -33.57 -13.35
CA LYS A 221 29.86 -32.43 -14.14
C LYS A 221 28.97 -32.88 -15.29
N ILE A 222 27.77 -32.30 -15.38
CA ILE A 222 26.78 -32.56 -16.44
C ILE A 222 26.98 -31.54 -17.57
N TRP A 223 26.95 -30.25 -17.23
CA TRP A 223 27.13 -29.15 -18.18
C TRP A 223 27.70 -27.92 -17.48
N GLU A 224 28.30 -27.03 -18.28
CA GLU A 224 28.92 -25.78 -17.82
C GLU A 224 28.80 -24.71 -18.91
N VAL A 225 28.48 -23.49 -18.49
CA VAL A 225 28.36 -22.32 -19.36
C VAL A 225 29.13 -21.17 -18.71
N LYS A 226 29.98 -20.52 -19.51
CA LYS A 226 30.77 -19.34 -19.10
C LYS A 226 29.96 -18.05 -19.15
N ASP A 227 30.47 -17.04 -18.47
CA ASP A 227 29.98 -15.66 -18.43
C ASP A 227 28.54 -15.59 -17.89
N ARG A 228 28.29 -16.11 -16.69
CA ARG A 228 26.96 -16.17 -16.05
C ARG A 228 27.01 -15.80 -14.58
N ASN A 229 26.34 -14.72 -14.20
CA ASN A 229 26.49 -14.10 -12.87
C ASN A 229 25.38 -14.46 -11.87
N LEU A 230 24.12 -14.31 -12.27
CA LEU A 230 22.98 -14.56 -11.39
C LEU A 230 22.44 -15.97 -11.59
N LEU A 231 21.88 -16.56 -10.54
CA LEU A 231 21.18 -17.83 -10.58
C LEU A 231 19.77 -17.66 -10.04
N ALA A 232 18.77 -18.03 -10.85
CA ALA A 232 17.41 -18.24 -10.39
C ALA A 232 16.92 -19.59 -10.89
N VAL A 233 16.19 -20.31 -10.04
CA VAL A 233 15.67 -21.65 -10.34
C VAL A 233 14.18 -21.65 -10.05
N SER A 234 13.37 -22.19 -10.96
CA SER A 234 11.93 -22.34 -10.75
C SER A 234 11.64 -23.32 -9.60
N GLY A 235 10.50 -23.17 -8.91
CA GLY A 235 10.17 -24.03 -7.76
C GLY A 235 10.09 -25.53 -8.09
N ASN A 236 9.72 -25.88 -9.33
CA ASN A 236 9.76 -27.25 -9.84
C ASN A 236 11.16 -27.74 -10.28
N GLY A 237 12.17 -26.87 -10.25
CA GLY A 237 13.55 -27.17 -10.65
C GLY A 237 13.75 -27.51 -12.13
N ARG A 238 12.76 -27.19 -12.98
CA ARG A 238 12.81 -27.45 -14.43
C ARG A 238 13.49 -26.34 -15.22
N TRP A 239 13.39 -25.11 -14.74
CA TRP A 239 13.84 -23.92 -15.45
C TRP A 239 14.89 -23.18 -14.64
N LEU A 240 15.90 -22.68 -15.35
CA LEU A 240 16.97 -21.87 -14.79
C LEU A 240 17.02 -20.56 -15.54
N ALA A 241 17.30 -19.48 -14.83
CA ALA A 241 17.60 -18.18 -15.42
C ALA A 241 18.91 -17.66 -14.87
N SER A 242 19.66 -17.00 -15.73
CA SER A 242 20.91 -16.33 -15.36
C SER A 242 21.10 -15.08 -16.20
N SER A 243 22.12 -14.29 -15.86
CA SER A 243 22.44 -13.05 -16.57
C SER A 243 23.93 -12.95 -16.94
N SER A 244 24.20 -12.25 -18.04
CA SER A 244 25.50 -11.65 -18.36
C SER A 244 25.29 -10.19 -18.73
N GLY A 245 25.76 -9.26 -17.88
CA GLY A 245 25.55 -7.83 -18.08
C GLY A 245 24.06 -7.49 -18.25
N GLN A 246 23.67 -7.09 -19.46
CA GLN A 246 22.29 -6.73 -19.83
C GLN A 246 21.45 -7.90 -20.35
N GLN A 247 22.09 -9.04 -20.65
CA GLN A 247 21.42 -10.17 -21.25
C GLN A 247 20.94 -11.15 -20.18
N ILE A 248 19.65 -11.50 -20.25
CA ILE A 248 19.03 -12.57 -19.48
C ILE A 248 19.04 -13.83 -20.35
N PHE A 249 19.40 -14.96 -19.76
CA PHE A 249 19.39 -16.26 -20.41
C PHE A 249 18.46 -17.19 -19.66
N TYR A 250 17.64 -17.91 -20.42
CA TYR A 250 16.69 -18.88 -19.90
C TYR A 250 17.07 -20.28 -20.38
N TYR A 251 17.14 -21.23 -19.46
CA TYR A 251 17.58 -22.59 -19.70
C TYR A 251 16.57 -23.61 -19.20
N ALA A 252 16.51 -24.74 -19.89
CA ALA A 252 16.07 -25.98 -19.28
C ALA A 252 17.14 -26.50 -18.30
N ASN A 253 16.74 -27.32 -17.34
CA ASN A 253 17.65 -27.83 -16.31
C ASN A 253 18.77 -28.77 -16.84
N ASP A 254 18.72 -29.16 -18.12
CA ASP A 254 19.76 -29.87 -18.86
C ASP A 254 20.78 -28.96 -19.54
N GLY A 255 20.69 -27.65 -19.33
CA GLY A 255 21.62 -26.66 -19.85
C GLY A 255 21.28 -26.20 -21.27
N GLU A 256 20.20 -26.70 -21.88
CA GLU A 256 19.73 -26.21 -23.16
C GLU A 256 19.17 -24.78 -22.99
N LYS A 257 19.74 -23.83 -23.73
CA LYS A 257 19.25 -22.45 -23.77
C LYS A 257 17.97 -22.41 -24.59
N VAL A 258 16.86 -22.03 -23.95
CA VAL A 258 15.55 -21.87 -24.59
C VAL A 258 15.46 -20.52 -25.29
N TRP A 259 15.78 -19.44 -24.58
CA TRP A 259 15.76 -18.08 -25.12
C TRP A 259 16.74 -17.16 -24.40
N SER A 260 16.94 -15.96 -24.96
CA SER A 260 17.65 -14.88 -24.31
C SER A 260 16.93 -13.56 -24.52
N TYR A 261 16.95 -12.69 -23.52
CA TYR A 261 16.32 -11.37 -23.54
C TYR A 261 17.38 -10.29 -23.30
N ASN A 262 17.40 -9.24 -24.12
CA ASN A 262 18.32 -8.11 -23.94
C ASN A 262 17.60 -6.99 -23.19
N ALA A 263 17.98 -6.77 -21.93
CA ALA A 263 17.42 -5.71 -21.11
C ALA A 263 18.05 -4.35 -21.43
N ALA A 264 17.40 -3.26 -21.00
CA ALA A 264 17.89 -1.89 -21.23
C ALA A 264 19.06 -1.49 -20.30
N GLY A 265 19.42 -2.34 -19.34
CA GLY A 265 20.46 -2.09 -18.34
C GLY A 265 20.98 -3.39 -17.74
N VAL A 266 21.84 -3.31 -16.72
CA VAL A 266 22.48 -4.46 -16.10
C VAL A 266 21.50 -5.20 -15.19
N VAL A 267 21.39 -6.51 -15.34
CA VAL A 267 20.49 -7.34 -14.53
C VAL A 267 21.07 -7.51 -13.13
N ARG A 268 20.30 -7.14 -12.11
CA ARG A 268 20.69 -7.16 -10.68
C ARG A 268 20.13 -8.33 -9.89
N LYS A 269 18.90 -8.73 -10.18
CA LYS A 269 18.20 -9.84 -9.50
C LYS A 269 17.28 -10.56 -10.48
N LEU A 270 17.17 -11.87 -10.33
CA LEU A 270 16.26 -12.74 -11.08
C LEU A 270 15.45 -13.57 -10.08
N VAL A 271 14.14 -13.62 -10.23
CA VAL A 271 13.24 -14.36 -9.34
C VAL A 271 12.17 -15.05 -10.17
N PHE A 272 12.03 -16.36 -10.00
CA PHE A 272 10.92 -17.12 -10.56
C PHE A 272 9.72 -17.10 -9.61
N SER A 273 8.51 -17.14 -10.17
CA SER A 273 7.35 -17.61 -9.41
C SER A 273 7.53 -19.10 -9.05
N GLU A 274 6.99 -19.55 -7.92
CA GLU A 274 7.19 -20.94 -7.45
C GLU A 274 6.59 -21.97 -8.44
N ASN A 275 5.49 -21.62 -9.10
CA ASN A 275 4.93 -22.42 -10.21
C ASN A 275 5.82 -22.46 -11.47
N GLY A 276 6.85 -21.61 -11.56
CA GLY A 276 7.80 -21.55 -12.66
C GLY A 276 7.26 -20.97 -13.96
N LEU A 277 6.10 -20.29 -13.93
CA LEU A 277 5.44 -19.73 -15.12
C LEU A 277 5.88 -18.30 -15.45
N PHE A 278 6.50 -17.61 -14.50
CA PHE A 278 6.90 -16.22 -14.66
C PHE A 278 8.30 -15.99 -14.14
N LEU A 279 9.04 -15.14 -14.83
CA LEU A 279 10.35 -14.67 -14.44
C LEU A 279 10.30 -13.16 -14.25
N THR A 280 10.71 -12.71 -13.08
CA THR A 280 10.86 -11.30 -12.77
C THR A 280 12.34 -10.94 -12.74
N ALA A 281 12.71 -9.85 -13.41
CA ALA A 281 14.07 -9.34 -13.45
C ALA A 281 14.12 -7.89 -12.98
N LEU A 282 15.04 -7.61 -12.06
CA LEU A 282 15.37 -6.26 -11.66
C LEU A 282 16.57 -5.80 -12.48
N VAL A 283 16.40 -4.74 -13.25
CA VAL A 283 17.39 -4.23 -14.20
C VAL A 283 17.78 -2.82 -13.78
N ARG A 284 19.07 -2.51 -13.70
CA ARG A 284 19.55 -1.18 -13.35
C ARG A 284 20.16 -0.50 -14.56
N ASP A 285 19.69 0.69 -14.85
CA ASP A 285 20.35 1.58 -15.80
C ASP A 285 21.59 2.22 -15.13
N GLU A 286 22.78 1.96 -15.66
CA GLU A 286 24.03 2.48 -15.11
C GLU A 286 24.14 4.01 -15.22
N ALA A 287 23.48 4.62 -16.20
CA ALA A 287 23.56 6.07 -16.43
C ALA A 287 22.65 6.85 -15.48
N SER A 288 21.41 6.38 -15.30
CA SER A 288 20.43 7.06 -14.43
C SER A 288 20.39 6.53 -13.00
N LEU A 289 21.06 5.41 -12.73
CA LEU A 289 21.01 4.62 -11.49
C LEU A 289 19.61 4.11 -11.12
N LYS A 290 18.61 4.34 -11.96
CA LYS A 290 17.23 3.88 -11.77
C LYS A 290 17.09 2.40 -12.07
N GLU A 291 16.14 1.78 -11.40
CA GLU A 291 15.81 0.38 -11.62
C GLU A 291 14.55 0.25 -12.49
N GLU A 292 14.50 -0.80 -13.28
CA GLU A 292 13.34 -1.23 -14.05
C GLU A 292 13.02 -2.67 -13.65
N LEU A 293 11.77 -2.89 -13.28
CA LEU A 293 11.21 -4.22 -13.08
C LEU A 293 10.68 -4.73 -14.40
N LEU A 294 11.17 -5.90 -14.82
CA LEU A 294 10.64 -6.64 -15.96
C LEU A 294 9.87 -7.86 -15.47
N TYR A 295 8.66 -8.04 -15.98
CA TYR A 295 7.85 -9.23 -15.76
C TYR A 295 7.69 -9.99 -17.08
N LEU A 296 8.27 -11.19 -17.13
CA LEU A 296 8.39 -12.02 -18.33
C LEU A 296 7.61 -13.33 -18.16
N ASN A 297 7.05 -13.85 -19.25
CA ASN A 297 6.50 -15.21 -19.31
C ASN A 297 7.62 -16.24 -19.63
N THR A 298 7.28 -17.54 -19.64
CA THR A 298 8.22 -18.61 -20.00
C THR A 298 8.68 -18.60 -21.45
N ASP A 299 7.99 -17.87 -22.33
CA ASP A 299 8.33 -17.76 -23.75
C ASP A 299 9.31 -16.60 -24.03
N GLY A 300 9.61 -15.79 -23.01
CA GLY A 300 10.51 -14.64 -23.09
C GLY A 300 9.82 -13.32 -23.46
N ASP A 301 8.50 -13.31 -23.57
CA ASP A 301 7.73 -12.09 -23.82
C ASP A 301 7.64 -11.22 -22.57
N ARG A 302 7.86 -9.92 -22.77
CA ARG A 302 7.63 -8.92 -21.72
C ARG A 302 6.13 -8.63 -21.59
N LEU A 303 5.56 -9.07 -20.47
CA LEU A 303 4.16 -8.82 -20.13
C LEU A 303 3.96 -7.37 -19.68
N TRP A 304 4.85 -6.85 -18.83
CA TRP A 304 4.86 -5.45 -18.43
C TRP A 304 6.23 -5.06 -17.85
N SER A 305 6.45 -3.74 -17.71
CA SER A 305 7.56 -3.21 -16.92
C SER A 305 7.16 -2.01 -16.08
N LYS A 306 7.90 -1.77 -15.01
CA LYS A 306 7.74 -0.63 -14.10
C LYS A 306 9.08 -0.02 -13.78
N ARG A 307 9.15 1.31 -13.72
CA ARG A 307 10.32 2.01 -13.20
C ARG A 307 10.24 2.04 -11.68
N LEU A 308 11.33 1.68 -11.05
CA LEU A 308 11.48 1.60 -9.62
C LEU A 308 12.55 2.59 -9.13
N PRO A 309 12.49 2.95 -7.84
CA PRO A 309 13.59 3.64 -7.18
C PRO A 309 14.82 2.74 -7.04
N ASP A 310 15.97 3.33 -6.72
CA ASP A 310 17.23 2.61 -6.55
C ASP A 310 17.26 1.75 -5.27
N GLU A 311 18.02 0.64 -5.31
CA GLU A 311 18.17 -0.34 -4.22
C GLU A 311 16.85 -0.98 -3.77
N SER A 312 16.05 -1.44 -4.73
CA SER A 312 14.80 -2.16 -4.45
C SER A 312 15.07 -3.64 -4.16
N GLU A 313 14.53 -4.15 -3.05
CA GLU A 313 14.44 -5.59 -2.82
C GLU A 313 13.16 -6.15 -3.45
N LEU A 314 13.23 -7.38 -3.96
CA LEU A 314 12.16 -8.01 -4.75
C LEU A 314 11.83 -9.40 -4.23
N GLU A 315 10.54 -9.69 -4.08
CA GLU A 315 9.99 -11.03 -3.83
C GLU A 315 8.75 -11.26 -4.73
N VAL A 316 8.51 -12.51 -5.11
CA VAL A 316 7.38 -12.90 -5.97
C VAL A 316 6.57 -13.99 -5.26
N SER A 317 5.24 -13.89 -5.29
CA SER A 317 4.39 -14.92 -4.67
C SER A 317 4.54 -16.26 -5.38
N SER A 318 4.18 -17.33 -4.66
CA SER A 318 4.26 -18.69 -5.15
C SER A 318 3.52 -18.91 -6.48
N ASP A 319 2.35 -18.29 -6.63
CA ASP A 319 1.53 -18.34 -7.83
C ASP A 319 1.91 -17.30 -8.91
N GLY A 320 2.87 -16.41 -8.64
CA GLY A 320 3.23 -15.28 -9.50
C GLY A 320 2.17 -14.18 -9.56
N ARG A 321 1.09 -14.27 -8.79
CA ARG A 321 0.02 -13.24 -8.81
C ARG A 321 0.40 -11.96 -8.09
N ARG A 322 1.46 -11.98 -7.29
CA ARG A 322 1.98 -10.83 -6.54
C ARG A 322 3.46 -10.66 -6.80
N VAL A 323 3.84 -9.42 -7.12
CA VAL A 323 5.22 -8.98 -7.17
C VAL A 323 5.37 -7.90 -6.10
N VAL A 324 6.21 -8.17 -5.11
CA VAL A 324 6.41 -7.32 -3.94
C VAL A 324 7.78 -6.67 -4.01
N ILE A 325 7.80 -5.36 -3.82
CA ILE A 325 8.99 -4.54 -3.97
C ILE A 325 9.13 -3.70 -2.71
N ALA A 326 10.27 -3.78 -2.05
CA ALA A 326 10.60 -2.89 -0.94
C ALA A 326 11.67 -1.90 -1.38
N SER A 327 11.41 -0.61 -1.24
CA SER A 327 12.36 0.44 -1.56
C SER A 327 12.37 1.51 -0.47
N TRP A 328 13.57 1.96 -0.10
CA TRP A 328 13.79 2.80 1.08
C TRP A 328 14.35 4.20 0.73
N ARG A 329 14.88 4.44 -0.47
CA ARG A 329 15.58 5.72 -0.78
C ARG A 329 14.74 6.86 -1.33
N GLN A 330 13.57 6.61 -1.90
CA GLN A 330 12.80 7.65 -2.59
C GLN A 330 11.93 8.51 -1.66
N TYR A 331 11.72 8.10 -0.40
CA TYR A 331 10.68 8.70 0.43
C TYR A 331 11.18 9.31 1.75
N ARG A 332 12.10 8.66 2.50
CA ARG A 332 12.82 9.16 3.70
C ARG A 332 13.91 8.16 4.14
N ASP A 333 14.93 8.62 4.87
CA ASP A 333 15.95 7.75 5.50
C ASP A 333 15.39 6.83 6.62
N ASP A 334 14.15 7.05 7.09
CA ASP A 334 13.55 6.38 8.26
C ASP A 334 12.40 5.41 7.93
N ALA A 335 12.03 5.21 6.66
CA ALA A 335 10.94 4.32 6.28
C ALA A 335 11.18 3.59 4.94
N THR A 336 10.74 2.34 4.87
CA THR A 336 10.70 1.53 3.64
C THR A 336 9.29 1.48 3.09
N GLN A 337 9.12 1.84 1.82
CA GLN A 337 7.87 1.67 1.10
C GLN A 337 7.83 0.29 0.44
N ILE A 338 6.69 -0.39 0.55
CA ILE A 338 6.45 -1.70 -0.02
C ILE A 338 5.34 -1.59 -1.06
N LEU A 339 5.68 -1.79 -2.32
CA LEU A 339 4.78 -1.76 -3.45
C LEU A 339 4.39 -3.20 -3.81
N ILE A 340 3.09 -3.45 -3.98
CA ILE A 340 2.55 -4.77 -4.30
C ILE A 340 1.82 -4.69 -5.64
N TYR A 341 2.36 -5.34 -6.66
CA TYR A 341 1.78 -5.41 -8.01
C TYR A 341 1.08 -6.75 -8.26
N ASN A 342 0.05 -6.75 -9.11
CA ASN A 342 -0.52 -7.98 -9.65
C ASN A 342 0.27 -8.50 -10.87
N GLN A 343 -0.05 -9.70 -11.34
CA GLN A 343 0.48 -10.28 -12.58
C GLN A 343 0.28 -9.43 -13.86
N ARG A 344 -0.60 -8.42 -13.83
CA ARG A 344 -0.85 -7.48 -14.95
C ARG A 344 -0.06 -6.16 -14.80
N GLY A 345 0.72 -5.99 -13.73
CA GLY A 345 1.47 -4.77 -13.46
C GLY A 345 0.63 -3.63 -12.86
N THR A 346 -0.58 -3.91 -12.38
CA THR A 346 -1.40 -2.96 -11.60
C THR A 346 -0.96 -2.99 -10.15
N GLU A 347 -0.75 -1.82 -9.54
CA GLU A 347 -0.50 -1.70 -8.11
C GLU A 347 -1.79 -2.04 -7.35
N ILE A 348 -1.72 -3.03 -6.46
CA ILE A 348 -2.84 -3.53 -5.66
C ILE A 348 -2.82 -2.88 -4.29
N ASN A 349 -1.63 -2.71 -3.73
CA ASN A 349 -1.46 -2.21 -2.38
C ASN A 349 -0.07 -1.57 -2.24
N THR A 350 0.01 -0.58 -1.36
CA THR A 350 1.26 0.08 -0.99
C THR A 350 1.28 0.21 0.52
N LEU A 351 2.29 -0.41 1.14
CA LEU A 351 2.51 -0.38 2.58
C LEU A 351 3.72 0.48 2.89
N GLU A 352 3.79 1.00 4.11
CA GLU A 352 4.95 1.74 4.61
C GLU A 352 5.34 1.12 5.95
N VAL A 353 6.63 0.83 6.09
CA VAL A 353 7.21 0.21 7.28
C VAL A 353 8.32 1.11 7.77
N ALA A 354 8.25 1.52 9.04
CA ALA A 354 9.29 2.32 9.67
C ALA A 354 10.57 1.49 9.78
N GLY A 355 11.70 2.08 9.38
CA GLY A 355 13.00 1.43 9.34
C GLY A 355 13.36 0.84 7.98
N ARG A 356 14.63 0.47 7.83
CA ARG A 356 15.20 -0.07 6.59
C ARG A 356 15.02 -1.59 6.55
N VAL A 357 14.25 -2.08 5.58
CA VAL A 357 14.14 -3.52 5.32
C VAL A 357 15.45 -4.03 4.73
N GLN A 358 16.03 -5.08 5.32
CA GLN A 358 17.24 -5.76 4.85
C GLN A 358 16.97 -7.16 4.29
N LYS A 359 15.91 -7.82 4.77
CA LYS A 359 15.53 -9.18 4.37
C LYS A 359 14.04 -9.24 4.15
N MET A 360 13.61 -10.03 3.16
CA MET A 360 12.20 -10.32 2.92
C MET A 360 12.01 -11.81 2.69
N ALA A 361 10.85 -12.31 3.06
CA ALA A 361 10.34 -13.57 2.56
C ALA A 361 8.85 -13.44 2.32
N LEU A 362 8.41 -13.86 1.13
CA LEU A 362 6.99 -13.89 0.80
C LEU A 362 6.53 -15.35 0.65
N ARG A 363 5.50 -15.74 1.40
CA ARG A 363 4.87 -17.06 1.29
C ARG A 363 3.36 -16.93 1.36
N GLN A 364 2.70 -17.39 0.29
CA GLN A 364 1.28 -17.09 0.03
C GLN A 364 1.01 -15.58 0.13
N ASP A 365 0.18 -15.19 1.08
CA ASP A 365 -0.21 -13.82 1.36
C ASP A 365 0.51 -13.25 2.61
N THR A 366 1.45 -13.97 3.21
CA THR A 366 2.22 -13.47 4.36
C THR A 366 3.59 -12.99 3.89
N LEU A 367 3.81 -11.69 3.99
CA LEU A 367 5.09 -11.04 3.76
C LEU A 367 5.80 -10.83 5.10
N VAL A 368 7.00 -11.37 5.22
CA VAL A 368 7.83 -11.26 6.41
C VAL A 368 9.00 -10.36 6.08
N LEU A 369 9.23 -9.34 6.91
CA LEU A 369 10.30 -8.38 6.73
C LEU A 369 11.25 -8.43 7.91
N GLY A 370 12.55 -8.44 7.64
CA GLY A 370 13.59 -8.22 8.62
C GLY A 370 14.20 -6.85 8.42
N LEU A 371 14.15 -6.01 9.45
CA LEU A 371 14.65 -4.65 9.45
C LEU A 371 16.09 -4.58 10.00
N GLU A 372 16.78 -3.48 9.69
CA GLU A 372 18.15 -3.20 10.15
C GLU A 372 18.28 -3.11 11.67
N ASP A 373 17.23 -2.66 12.37
CA ASP A 373 17.20 -2.57 13.83
C ASP A 373 16.95 -3.92 14.54
N GLY A 374 16.79 -5.01 13.77
CA GLY A 374 16.47 -6.34 14.28
C GLY A 374 14.96 -6.59 14.49
N SER A 375 14.10 -5.65 14.11
CA SER A 375 12.66 -5.85 14.11
C SER A 375 12.24 -6.77 12.96
N ILE A 376 11.28 -7.65 13.22
CA ILE A 376 10.69 -8.58 12.25
C ILE A 376 9.19 -8.32 12.19
N TYR A 377 8.72 -7.93 11.01
CA TYR A 377 7.33 -7.57 10.77
C TYR A 377 6.66 -8.66 9.93
N PHE A 378 5.45 -9.03 10.32
CA PHE A 378 4.61 -9.99 9.62
C PHE A 378 3.43 -9.23 9.04
N LEU A 379 3.35 -9.20 7.72
CA LEU A 379 2.37 -8.43 6.97
C LEU A 379 1.46 -9.36 6.17
N ASN A 380 0.16 -9.25 6.35
CA ASN A 380 -0.82 -9.82 5.43
C ASN A 380 -0.90 -8.95 4.19
N ILE A 381 -0.54 -9.52 3.05
CA ILE A 381 -0.68 -8.91 1.73
C ILE A 381 -1.83 -9.53 0.92
N ALA A 382 -2.64 -10.40 1.54
CA ALA A 382 -3.88 -10.89 0.94
C ALA A 382 -4.74 -9.70 0.55
N SER A 383 -5.37 -9.78 -0.62
CA SER A 383 -6.57 -8.99 -0.85
C SER A 383 -7.62 -9.40 0.20
N PRO A 384 -8.48 -8.50 0.72
CA PRO A 384 -9.49 -8.86 1.71
C PRO A 384 -10.44 -9.98 1.22
N SER A 385 -10.04 -11.22 1.55
CA SER A 385 -10.71 -12.52 1.60
C SER A 385 -11.38 -13.12 0.35
N THR A 386 -10.85 -14.27 -0.08
CA THR A 386 -11.65 -15.48 -0.34
C THR A 386 -11.72 -16.34 0.94
N GLY A 387 -12.93 -16.69 1.39
CA GLY A 387 -13.16 -17.83 2.28
C GLY A 387 -13.60 -17.55 3.73
N ASN A 388 -14.91 -17.38 3.96
CA ASN A 388 -15.69 -18.34 4.77
C ASN A 388 -17.19 -18.01 4.74
N THR A 389 -17.97 -18.98 4.30
CA THR A 389 -19.41 -19.00 4.11
C THR A 389 -20.16 -19.13 5.45
N ALA A 390 -20.33 -18.02 6.18
CA ALA A 390 -21.34 -17.92 7.25
C ALA A 390 -21.69 -16.49 7.71
N ALA A 391 -20.93 -15.46 7.31
CA ALA A 391 -21.14 -14.06 7.75
C ALA A 391 -21.66 -13.17 6.61
N LEU A 392 -22.75 -13.57 5.96
CA LEU A 392 -23.23 -12.97 4.71
C LEU A 392 -23.94 -11.61 4.82
N ASN A 393 -23.84 -10.84 5.92
CA ASN A 393 -24.51 -9.54 6.01
C ASN A 393 -23.68 -8.39 6.59
N GLN A 394 -22.36 -8.54 6.83
CA GLN A 394 -21.51 -7.43 7.29
C GLN A 394 -20.19 -7.27 6.52
N ASN A 395 -19.74 -8.25 5.74
CA ASN A 395 -18.45 -8.19 5.01
C ASN A 395 -18.52 -7.58 3.60
N THR A 396 -19.71 -7.32 3.05
CA THR A 396 -19.86 -6.65 1.74
C THR A 396 -19.50 -5.16 1.79
N ASP A 397 -19.54 -4.54 2.98
CA ASP A 397 -19.27 -3.11 3.15
C ASP A 397 -17.75 -2.79 3.09
N HIS A 398 -16.89 -3.66 3.64
CA HIS A 398 -15.44 -3.40 3.70
C HIS A 398 -14.71 -3.57 2.36
N GLY A 399 -15.11 -4.54 1.52
CA GLY A 399 -14.57 -4.68 0.16
C GLY A 399 -14.97 -3.52 -0.74
N LEU A 400 -16.23 -3.07 -0.64
CA LEU A 400 -16.76 -1.94 -1.40
C LEU A 400 -16.07 -0.62 -1.01
N GLN A 401 -15.88 -0.38 0.29
CA GLN A 401 -15.22 0.83 0.83
C GLN A 401 -13.74 0.97 0.43
N SER A 402 -13.10 -0.12 -0.02
CA SER A 402 -11.75 -0.06 -0.58
C SER A 402 -11.71 0.70 -1.92
N PHE A 403 -12.80 0.67 -2.68
CA PHE A 403 -12.93 1.34 -3.98
C PHE A 403 -13.78 2.61 -3.90
N TYR A 404 -14.90 2.58 -3.19
CA TYR A 404 -15.85 3.70 -3.11
C TYR A 404 -16.51 3.75 -1.74
N HIS A 405 -16.64 4.95 -1.15
CA HIS A 405 -17.47 5.14 0.04
C HIS A 405 -18.84 5.66 -0.40
N PRO A 406 -19.92 4.87 -0.25
CA PRO A 406 -21.26 5.31 -0.58
C PRO A 406 -21.67 6.56 0.19
N VAL A 407 -22.49 7.38 -0.45
CA VAL A 407 -23.05 8.58 0.15
C VAL A 407 -24.01 8.19 1.28
N ASP A 408 -23.68 8.62 2.49
CA ASP A 408 -24.59 8.48 3.63
C ASP A 408 -25.46 9.73 3.76
N PHE A 409 -26.73 9.58 3.39
CA PHE A 409 -27.74 10.65 3.40
C PHE A 409 -28.28 10.98 4.80
N ARG A 410 -27.77 10.34 5.86
CA ARG A 410 -28.17 10.61 7.24
C ARG A 410 -27.35 11.77 7.82
N ARG A 411 -28.02 12.65 8.56
CA ARG A 411 -27.39 13.76 9.29
C ARG A 411 -27.63 13.61 10.78
N GLU A 412 -26.57 13.45 11.55
CA GLU A 412 -26.65 13.43 13.02
C GLU A 412 -26.79 14.85 13.58
N LYS A 413 -27.47 14.99 14.72
CA LYS A 413 -27.90 16.30 15.26
C LYS A 413 -26.76 17.18 15.78
N ASP A 414 -25.55 16.64 15.93
CA ASP A 414 -24.41 17.28 16.59
C ASP A 414 -23.10 17.31 15.75
N GLU A 415 -23.24 17.21 14.42
CA GLU A 415 -22.11 17.17 13.50
C GLU A 415 -22.10 18.33 12.50
N THR A 416 -20.89 18.75 12.11
CA THR A 416 -20.66 19.68 11.00
C THR A 416 -20.01 18.94 9.83
N LEU A 417 -20.67 18.98 8.67
CA LEU A 417 -20.18 18.42 7.41
C LEU A 417 -19.43 19.51 6.64
N LEU A 418 -18.18 19.24 6.29
CA LEU A 418 -17.30 20.16 5.58
C LEU A 418 -16.91 19.54 4.24
N THR A 419 -17.26 20.18 3.12
CA THR A 419 -16.81 19.74 1.80
C THR A 419 -15.45 20.36 1.51
N LEU A 420 -14.43 19.52 1.33
CA LEU A 420 -13.03 19.90 1.07
C LEU A 420 -12.66 19.46 -0.34
N PHE A 421 -11.82 20.23 -1.04
CA PHE A 421 -11.45 19.94 -2.43
C PHE A 421 -9.97 19.57 -2.54
N PHE A 422 -9.68 18.34 -2.95
CA PHE A 422 -8.32 17.82 -3.13
C PHE A 422 -8.05 17.47 -4.58
N TYR A 423 -6.79 17.41 -5.00
CA TYR A 423 -6.47 16.93 -6.35
C TYR A 423 -6.71 15.42 -6.47
N ASP A 424 -7.08 14.94 -7.64
CA ASP A 424 -6.94 13.53 -7.99
C ASP A 424 -5.45 13.12 -8.01
N LEU A 425 -5.18 11.83 -8.16
CA LEU A 425 -3.82 11.27 -8.13
C LEU A 425 -2.89 11.93 -9.17
N ASN A 426 -3.45 12.39 -10.29
CA ASN A 426 -2.71 12.99 -11.40
C ASN A 426 -2.78 14.53 -11.43
N ALA A 427 -3.37 15.18 -10.42
CA ALA A 427 -3.56 16.63 -10.33
C ALA A 427 -4.28 17.28 -11.54
N GLN A 428 -5.23 16.56 -12.13
CA GLN A 428 -6.08 16.98 -13.24
C GLN A 428 -7.41 17.59 -12.79
N ALA A 429 -7.98 17.13 -11.67
CA ALA A 429 -9.29 17.56 -11.19
C ALA A 429 -9.30 17.78 -9.67
N LEU A 430 -10.12 18.74 -9.22
CA LEU A 430 -10.40 18.95 -7.79
C LEU A 430 -11.63 18.15 -7.37
N ILE A 431 -11.39 17.10 -6.59
CA ILE A 431 -12.38 16.16 -6.10
C ILE A 431 -12.94 16.65 -4.76
N PRO A 432 -14.27 16.86 -4.65
CA PRO A 432 -14.89 17.18 -3.37
C PRO A 432 -14.97 15.94 -2.47
N VAL A 433 -14.61 16.12 -1.22
CA VAL A 433 -14.71 15.11 -0.16
C VAL A 433 -15.40 15.73 1.05
N THR A 434 -16.46 15.08 1.52
CA THR A 434 -17.17 15.52 2.72
C THR A 434 -16.48 14.95 3.96
N ARG A 435 -16.04 15.82 4.86
CA ARG A 435 -15.46 15.47 6.16
C ARG A 435 -16.46 15.74 7.27
N ARG A 436 -16.70 14.74 8.13
CA ARG A 436 -17.50 14.88 9.34
C ARG A 436 -16.64 15.39 10.48
N THR A 437 -17.09 16.43 11.15
CA THR A 437 -16.43 17.02 12.32
C THR A 437 -17.43 17.23 13.43
N LYS A 438 -16.98 17.24 14.69
CA LYS A 438 -17.82 17.65 15.81
C LYS A 438 -18.34 19.06 15.57
N TRP A 439 -19.54 19.35 16.04
CA TRP A 439 -20.11 20.69 15.96
C TRP A 439 -19.11 21.77 16.39
N THR A 440 -18.91 22.76 15.52
CA THR A 440 -17.98 23.87 15.72
C THR A 440 -18.69 25.18 15.45
N GLN A 441 -18.43 26.19 16.28
CA GLN A 441 -18.92 27.55 16.05
C GLN A 441 -18.14 28.25 14.91
N THR A 442 -16.99 27.70 14.50
CA THR A 442 -16.09 28.28 13.50
C THR A 442 -15.89 27.34 12.31
N ALA A 443 -16.98 26.89 11.68
CA ALA A 443 -16.95 25.93 10.56
C ALA A 443 -16.05 26.36 9.39
N LEU A 444 -16.00 27.66 9.10
CA LEU A 444 -15.10 28.23 8.08
C LEU A 444 -13.62 27.97 8.41
N ARG A 445 -13.18 28.32 9.62
CA ARG A 445 -11.81 28.07 10.07
C ARG A 445 -11.48 26.58 10.11
N SER A 446 -12.38 25.76 10.63
CA SER A 446 -12.21 24.32 10.68
C SER A 446 -12.09 23.70 9.28
N SER A 447 -12.76 24.24 8.26
CA SER A 447 -12.59 23.77 6.88
C SER A 447 -11.19 23.99 6.33
N ILE A 448 -10.55 25.11 6.67
CA ILE A 448 -9.17 25.42 6.24
C ILE A 448 -8.17 24.51 6.96
N GLU A 449 -8.33 24.34 8.28
CA GLU A 449 -7.47 23.45 9.08
C GLU A 449 -7.54 22.00 8.56
N GLU A 450 -8.73 21.51 8.23
CA GLU A 450 -8.91 20.17 7.68
C GLU A 450 -8.42 20.04 6.22
N LEU A 451 -8.48 21.12 5.44
CA LEU A 451 -7.92 21.16 4.09
C LEU A 451 -6.38 21.10 4.12
N VAL A 452 -5.74 21.87 5.01
CA VAL A 452 -4.28 21.83 5.28
C VAL A 452 -3.87 20.46 5.80
N ARG A 453 -4.69 19.85 6.67
CA ARG A 453 -4.48 18.48 7.14
C ARG A 453 -4.44 17.46 6.00
N GLY A 454 -5.07 17.77 4.87
CA GLY A 454 -4.97 17.03 3.61
C GLY A 454 -5.97 15.86 3.51
N PRO A 455 -5.95 15.14 2.38
CA PRO A 455 -6.77 13.95 2.20
C PRO A 455 -6.26 12.80 3.09
N VAL A 456 -7.12 11.83 3.36
CA VAL A 456 -6.81 10.65 4.17
C VAL A 456 -5.84 9.74 3.40
N GLN A 457 -4.97 9.03 4.12
CA GLN A 457 -4.07 8.05 3.49
C GLN A 457 -4.87 6.97 2.75
N GLY A 458 -4.39 6.55 1.58
CA GLY A 458 -5.09 5.58 0.74
C GLY A 458 -6.32 6.13 0.01
N SER A 459 -6.61 7.44 0.10
CA SER A 459 -7.69 8.05 -0.69
C SER A 459 -7.33 8.20 -2.18
N GLN A 460 -6.08 7.99 -2.59
CA GLN A 460 -5.65 8.27 -3.96
C GLN A 460 -5.92 9.74 -4.37
N LEU A 461 -5.93 10.67 -3.41
CA LEU A 461 -6.05 12.12 -3.66
C LEU A 461 -4.78 12.82 -3.19
N GLN A 462 -4.42 13.90 -3.85
CA GLN A 462 -3.23 14.70 -3.57
C GLN A 462 -3.59 15.99 -2.81
N ARG A 463 -2.66 16.41 -1.94
CA ARG A 463 -2.78 17.67 -1.21
C ARG A 463 -2.71 18.85 -2.18
N THR A 464 -3.58 19.83 -1.96
CA THR A 464 -3.55 21.12 -2.66
C THR A 464 -2.76 22.17 -1.86
N ILE A 465 -2.56 21.93 -0.57
CA ILE A 465 -1.87 22.83 0.37
C ILE A 465 -0.80 22.03 1.12
N PRO A 466 0.44 22.56 1.28
CA PRO A 466 1.48 21.88 2.05
C PRO A 466 1.10 21.71 3.53
N LYS A 467 1.61 20.65 4.16
CA LYS A 467 1.23 20.22 5.52
C LYS A 467 1.62 21.21 6.64
N ASP A 468 2.62 22.06 6.39
CA ASP A 468 3.21 22.94 7.41
C ASP A 468 2.85 24.42 7.19
N VAL A 469 1.85 24.68 6.36
CA VAL A 469 1.37 26.03 6.04
C VAL A 469 0.23 26.39 6.96
N GLU A 470 0.42 27.45 7.74
CA GLU A 470 -0.67 28.07 8.48
C GLU A 470 -1.40 29.08 7.59
N ILE A 471 -2.69 28.84 7.37
CA ILE A 471 -3.57 29.76 6.64
C ILE A 471 -4.61 30.29 7.63
N ALA A 472 -4.63 31.60 7.84
CA ALA A 472 -5.64 32.23 8.67
C ALA A 472 -6.85 32.62 7.81
N VAL A 473 -8.05 32.53 8.39
CA VAL A 473 -9.28 32.98 7.74
C VAL A 473 -10.16 33.74 8.72
N ALA A 474 -10.71 34.86 8.27
CA ALA A 474 -11.67 35.69 9.00
C ALA A 474 -12.86 36.05 8.11
N LEU A 475 -14.06 36.13 8.67
CA LEU A 475 -15.27 36.55 7.95
C LEU A 475 -15.67 37.95 8.42
N ASN A 476 -15.62 38.93 7.51
CA ASN A 476 -15.95 40.32 7.78
C ASN A 476 -17.05 40.77 6.81
N GLU A 477 -18.25 41.08 7.31
CA GLU A 477 -19.37 41.62 6.51
C GLU A 477 -19.64 40.81 5.23
N GLY A 478 -19.65 39.46 5.34
CA GLY A 478 -19.87 38.57 4.20
C GLY A 478 -18.62 38.25 3.37
N VAL A 479 -17.50 38.93 3.59
CA VAL A 479 -16.23 38.67 2.87
C VAL A 479 -15.29 37.81 3.72
N ALA A 480 -14.94 36.63 3.23
CA ALA A 480 -13.93 35.75 3.82
C ALA A 480 -12.52 36.23 3.39
N VAL A 481 -11.76 36.77 4.33
CA VAL A 481 -10.37 37.17 4.14
C VAL A 481 -9.45 36.01 4.52
N VAL A 482 -8.68 35.53 3.56
CA VAL A 482 -7.77 34.37 3.67
C VAL A 482 -6.32 34.88 3.61
N ASP A 483 -5.57 34.70 4.68
CA ASP A 483 -4.17 35.12 4.78
C ASP A 483 -3.25 33.94 4.47
N LEU A 484 -2.54 34.05 3.36
CA LEU A 484 -1.57 33.07 2.87
C LEU A 484 -0.17 33.43 3.41
N PRO A 485 0.62 32.46 3.89
CA PRO A 485 1.95 32.75 4.39
C PRO A 485 2.90 33.14 3.25
N ALA A 486 3.88 34.01 3.56
CA ALA A 486 4.90 34.45 2.61
C ALA A 486 5.69 33.28 1.99
N ALA A 487 5.88 32.18 2.74
CA ALA A 487 6.53 30.98 2.22
C ALA A 487 5.83 30.37 1.00
N LEU A 488 4.50 30.45 0.90
CA LEU A 488 3.78 30.00 -0.30
C LEU A 488 3.96 30.96 -1.48
N ASP A 489 4.09 32.26 -1.20
CA ASP A 489 4.27 33.30 -2.21
C ASP A 489 5.66 33.28 -2.85
N GLU A 490 6.66 32.73 -2.15
CA GLU A 490 8.02 32.53 -2.66
C GLU A 490 8.15 31.31 -3.59
N MET A 491 7.13 30.43 -3.63
CA MET A 491 7.15 29.22 -4.46
C MET A 491 7.00 29.56 -5.95
N SER A 492 7.59 28.71 -6.80
CA SER A 492 7.38 28.68 -8.26
C SER A 492 6.55 27.46 -8.65
N GLY A 493 5.75 27.57 -9.71
CA GLY A 493 4.88 26.51 -10.18
C GLY A 493 3.42 26.96 -10.23
N THR A 494 3.05 27.58 -11.35
CA THR A 494 1.72 28.17 -11.56
C THR A 494 0.60 27.17 -11.33
N THR A 495 0.74 25.91 -11.77
CA THR A 495 -0.27 24.85 -11.60
C THR A 495 -0.55 24.55 -10.13
N PHE A 496 0.51 24.42 -9.32
CA PHE A 496 0.39 24.13 -7.90
C PHE A 496 -0.29 25.29 -7.14
N LEU A 497 0.17 26.52 -7.38
CA LEU A 497 -0.38 27.71 -6.74
C LEU A 497 -1.83 27.98 -7.16
N THR A 498 -2.16 27.76 -8.42
CA THR A 498 -3.55 27.84 -8.91
C THR A 498 -4.42 26.80 -8.21
N GLY A 499 -3.92 25.57 -8.06
CA GLY A 499 -4.62 24.51 -7.33
C GLY A 499 -4.89 24.82 -5.87
N ALA A 500 -3.92 25.40 -5.17
CA ALA A 500 -4.08 25.83 -3.78
C ALA A 500 -5.18 26.90 -3.66
N LEU A 501 -5.17 27.92 -4.53
CA LEU A 501 -6.16 28.98 -4.55
C LEU A 501 -7.57 28.46 -4.89
N GLU A 502 -7.70 27.63 -5.95
CA GLU A 502 -8.99 27.07 -6.35
C GLU A 502 -9.55 26.10 -5.30
N SER A 503 -8.71 25.30 -4.66
CA SER A 503 -9.09 24.42 -3.55
C SER A 503 -9.65 25.21 -2.36
N LEU A 504 -8.98 26.31 -1.97
CA LEU A 504 -9.45 27.22 -0.93
C LEU A 504 -10.76 27.90 -1.34
N LEU A 505 -10.82 28.42 -2.57
CA LEU A 505 -11.99 29.11 -3.10
C LEU A 505 -13.23 28.20 -3.05
N LEU A 506 -13.12 26.98 -3.58
CA LEU A 506 -14.21 26.00 -3.61
C LEU A 506 -14.63 25.55 -2.21
N THR A 507 -13.66 25.31 -1.33
CA THR A 507 -13.91 24.92 0.06
C THR A 507 -14.63 26.03 0.83
N ILE A 508 -14.24 27.29 0.68
CA ILE A 508 -14.88 28.42 1.37
C ILE A 508 -16.27 28.73 0.79
N SER A 509 -16.46 28.52 -0.51
CA SER A 509 -17.72 28.81 -1.20
C SER A 509 -18.91 27.99 -0.71
N GLN A 510 -18.68 26.91 0.05
CA GLN A 510 -19.75 26.09 0.63
C GLN A 510 -20.61 26.84 1.65
N PHE A 511 -20.10 27.91 2.27
CA PHE A 511 -20.78 28.61 3.36
C PHE A 511 -21.76 29.68 2.84
N PRO A 512 -23.06 29.64 3.21
CA PRO A 512 -24.05 30.61 2.73
C PRO A 512 -23.80 32.06 3.17
N THR A 513 -23.07 32.25 4.27
CA THR A 513 -22.75 33.57 4.81
C THR A 513 -21.57 34.24 4.10
N VAL A 514 -20.91 33.54 3.15
CA VAL A 514 -19.81 34.08 2.37
C VAL A 514 -20.35 34.60 1.05
N GLU A 515 -20.27 35.91 0.84
CA GLU A 515 -20.66 36.64 -0.36
C GLU A 515 -19.44 37.03 -1.22
N GLY A 516 -18.23 37.00 -0.64
CA GLY A 516 -16.97 37.25 -1.33
C GLY A 516 -15.77 36.61 -0.64
N ILE A 517 -14.71 36.32 -1.39
CA ILE A 517 -13.47 35.70 -0.88
C ILE A 517 -12.29 36.57 -1.31
N ARG A 518 -11.45 37.00 -0.37
CA ARG A 518 -10.28 37.85 -0.62
C ARG A 518 -9.03 37.18 -0.09
N PHE A 519 -8.00 37.07 -0.93
CA PHE A 519 -6.69 36.55 -0.52
C PHE A 519 -5.73 37.69 -0.19
N ILE A 520 -5.00 37.55 0.91
CA ILE A 520 -3.90 38.44 1.31
C ILE A 520 -2.66 37.58 1.61
N VAL A 521 -1.47 38.19 1.67
CA VAL A 521 -0.21 37.47 1.89
C VAL A 521 0.56 38.09 3.06
N GLY A 522 0.85 37.29 4.09
CA GLY A 522 1.58 37.73 5.28
C GLY A 522 0.94 38.95 5.96
N GLY A 523 -0.40 39.00 5.99
CA GLY A 523 -1.19 40.08 6.54
C GLY A 523 -1.27 41.35 5.68
N LYS A 524 -0.80 41.33 4.43
CA LYS A 524 -0.80 42.48 3.51
C LYS A 524 -1.55 42.20 2.22
N GLU A 525 -2.28 43.20 1.73
CA GLU A 525 -2.85 43.15 0.39
C GLU A 525 -1.74 43.12 -0.66
N LYS A 526 -1.89 42.26 -1.66
CA LYS A 526 -0.95 42.09 -2.76
C LYS A 526 -1.72 41.92 -4.06
N GLU A 527 -1.17 42.45 -5.16
CA GLU A 527 -1.84 42.32 -6.47
C GLU A 527 -1.66 40.93 -7.06
N THR A 528 -0.51 40.31 -6.80
CA THR A 528 -0.11 39.02 -7.37
C THR A 528 0.43 38.06 -6.30
N PHE A 529 0.36 36.76 -6.57
CA PHE A 529 0.79 35.68 -5.69
C PHE A 529 1.69 34.70 -6.43
N GLY A 530 2.77 34.26 -5.78
CA GLY A 530 3.77 33.40 -6.38
C GLY A 530 4.78 34.14 -7.26
N GLN A 531 5.90 33.49 -7.57
CA GLN A 531 6.89 34.05 -8.51
C GLN A 531 6.34 34.22 -9.93
N ASP A 532 5.32 33.43 -10.30
CA ASP A 532 4.70 33.44 -11.62
C ASP A 532 3.59 34.51 -11.75
N GLY A 533 3.26 35.23 -10.66
CA GLY A 533 2.42 36.42 -10.70
C GLY A 533 0.91 36.17 -10.86
N LEU A 534 0.34 35.21 -10.12
CA LEU A 534 -1.12 34.95 -10.13
C LEU A 534 -1.91 36.12 -9.55
N ILE A 535 -2.88 36.66 -10.29
CA ILE A 535 -3.64 37.83 -9.85
C ILE A 535 -4.58 37.46 -8.67
N ILE A 536 -4.39 38.13 -7.54
CA ILE A 536 -5.22 37.99 -6.33
C ILE A 536 -5.80 39.32 -5.82
N SER A 537 -5.61 40.41 -6.57
CA SER A 537 -6.01 41.78 -6.20
C SER A 537 -7.51 41.98 -5.95
N ASN A 538 -8.36 41.16 -6.56
CA ASN A 538 -9.81 41.32 -6.52
C ASN A 538 -10.47 40.37 -5.52
N SER A 539 -11.64 40.75 -5.03
CA SER A 539 -12.53 39.82 -4.33
C SER A 539 -13.11 38.83 -5.33
N PHE A 540 -13.00 37.54 -5.03
CA PHE A 540 -13.57 36.45 -5.80
C PHE A 540 -15.02 36.21 -5.36
N ALA A 541 -15.90 35.98 -6.33
CA ALA A 541 -17.26 35.53 -6.04
C ALA A 541 -17.24 34.07 -5.56
N PRO A 542 -18.08 33.68 -4.58
CA PRO A 542 -18.25 32.30 -4.18
C PRO A 542 -18.69 31.42 -5.37
N ARG A 543 -18.05 30.26 -5.53
CA ARG A 543 -18.32 29.28 -6.58
C ARG A 543 -18.66 27.92 -5.99
N ARG A 544 -19.93 27.70 -5.63
CA ARG A 544 -20.36 26.38 -5.15
C ARG A 544 -20.29 25.35 -6.27
N PHE A 545 -19.35 24.41 -6.16
CA PHE A 545 -19.07 23.39 -7.18
C PHE A 545 -18.87 23.97 -8.59
N ASN A 546 -18.41 25.22 -8.71
CA ASN A 546 -18.35 25.95 -9.99
C ASN A 546 -19.67 25.97 -10.78
N ARG A 547 -20.83 25.88 -10.11
CA ARG A 547 -22.13 25.98 -10.75
C ARG A 547 -22.36 27.38 -11.30
N LEU A 548 -22.62 27.48 -12.61
CA LEU A 548 -23.00 28.72 -13.26
C LEU A 548 -24.51 28.98 -13.13
N GLU A 549 -24.90 30.25 -13.17
CA GLU A 549 -26.29 30.64 -13.08
C GLU A 549 -27.09 30.06 -14.27
N GLY A 550 -28.21 29.39 -13.97
CA GLY A 550 -29.06 28.74 -14.97
C GLY A 550 -28.64 27.34 -15.38
N GLU A 551 -27.47 26.85 -14.95
CA GLU A 551 -27.02 25.48 -15.21
C GLU A 551 -27.42 24.49 -14.11
N GLN A 552 -27.51 23.22 -14.51
CA GLN A 552 -27.81 22.08 -13.65
C GLN A 552 -26.52 21.44 -13.14
N LEU A 553 -26.48 21.10 -11.85
CA LEU A 553 -25.33 20.45 -11.23
C LEU A 553 -25.48 18.94 -11.34
N ILE A 554 -24.62 18.27 -12.08
CA ILE A 554 -24.61 16.80 -12.18
C ILE A 554 -23.38 16.24 -11.47
N PHE A 555 -23.54 15.10 -10.83
CA PHE A 555 -22.45 14.34 -10.23
C PHE A 555 -22.11 13.19 -11.17
N LEU A 556 -20.85 13.08 -11.57
CA LEU A 556 -20.35 11.97 -12.38
C LEU A 556 -19.45 11.06 -11.54
N PRO A 557 -19.55 9.72 -11.70
CA PRO A 557 -18.50 8.82 -11.28
C PRO A 557 -17.15 9.24 -11.87
N TYR A 558 -16.14 9.37 -11.02
CA TYR A 558 -14.80 9.76 -11.40
C TYR A 558 -13.79 8.85 -10.72
N GLN A 559 -12.78 8.36 -11.46
CA GLN A 559 -11.76 7.47 -10.94
C GLN A 559 -10.47 8.24 -10.63
N SER A 560 -9.97 8.08 -9.40
CA SER A 560 -8.65 8.53 -8.97
C SER A 560 -7.86 7.35 -8.45
N GLY A 561 -6.81 6.93 -9.18
CA GLY A 561 -6.10 5.67 -8.89
C GLY A 561 -7.05 4.47 -8.93
N SER A 562 -7.07 3.68 -7.86
CA SER A 562 -8.00 2.55 -7.69
C SER A 562 -9.35 2.93 -7.05
N ARG A 563 -9.62 4.21 -6.78
CA ARG A 563 -10.81 4.66 -6.05
C ARG A 563 -11.76 5.48 -6.91
N TYR A 564 -13.05 5.37 -6.61
CA TYR A 564 -14.11 6.17 -7.22
C TYR A 564 -14.54 7.32 -6.32
N TYR A 565 -14.95 8.40 -6.96
CA TYR A 565 -15.45 9.62 -6.35
C TYR A 565 -16.61 10.17 -7.18
N LEU A 566 -17.31 11.15 -6.62
CA LEU A 566 -18.32 11.92 -7.33
C LEU A 566 -17.76 13.28 -7.69
N LEU A 567 -17.57 13.52 -8.98
CA LEU A 567 -17.14 14.81 -9.51
C LEU A 567 -18.36 15.64 -9.93
N PRO A 568 -18.63 16.77 -9.26
CA PRO A 568 -19.70 17.68 -9.64
C PRO A 568 -19.28 18.50 -10.86
N LEU A 569 -20.17 18.58 -11.84
CA LEU A 569 -19.99 19.35 -13.07
C LEU A 569 -21.27 20.14 -13.37
N SER A 570 -21.09 21.34 -13.88
CA SER A 570 -22.18 22.19 -14.33
C SER A 570 -22.51 21.86 -15.79
N TYR A 571 -23.80 21.67 -16.09
CA TYR A 571 -24.29 21.34 -17.44
C TYR A 571 -25.48 22.22 -17.79
N SER A 572 -25.50 22.71 -19.02
CA SER A 572 -26.64 23.41 -19.59
C SER A 572 -27.57 22.43 -20.31
N PHE A 573 -28.76 22.22 -19.77
CA PHE A 573 -29.82 21.48 -20.44
C PHE A 573 -30.80 22.44 -21.13
N LEU A 574 -31.53 21.93 -22.12
CA LEU A 574 -32.74 22.60 -22.61
C LEU A 574 -33.71 22.84 -21.42
N PRO A 575 -34.61 23.84 -21.50
CA PRO A 575 -35.58 24.13 -20.44
C PRO A 575 -36.64 23.01 -20.36
N LEU A 576 -36.25 21.88 -19.78
CA LEU A 576 -37.05 20.68 -19.60
C LEU A 576 -37.78 20.75 -18.26
N LYS A 577 -39.00 20.20 -18.21
CA LYS A 577 -39.79 20.13 -16.98
C LYS A 577 -39.63 18.76 -16.32
N GLU A 578 -39.49 18.78 -15.00
CA GLU A 578 -39.61 17.64 -14.08
C GLU A 578 -39.11 16.31 -14.66
N LYS A 579 -40.02 15.47 -15.16
CA LYS A 579 -39.70 14.15 -15.72
C LYS A 579 -38.69 14.19 -16.85
N ALA A 580 -38.87 15.08 -17.82
CA ALA A 580 -37.96 15.19 -18.96
C ALA A 580 -36.56 15.63 -18.51
N LEU A 581 -36.48 16.48 -17.48
CA LEU A 581 -35.20 16.87 -16.90
C LEU A 581 -34.55 15.70 -16.14
N ALA A 582 -35.30 14.96 -15.34
CA ALA A 582 -34.79 13.77 -14.63
C ALA A 582 -34.26 12.70 -15.60
N GLU A 583 -34.99 12.43 -16.68
CA GLU A 583 -34.53 11.51 -17.73
C GLU A 583 -33.26 12.03 -18.41
N ALA A 584 -33.20 13.32 -18.75
CA ALA A 584 -32.01 13.93 -19.35
C ALA A 584 -30.78 13.85 -18.42
N LEU A 585 -30.95 14.09 -17.12
CA LEU A 585 -29.89 13.97 -16.11
C LEU A 585 -29.34 12.54 -16.05
N VAL A 586 -30.23 11.54 -15.94
CA VAL A 586 -29.83 10.12 -15.87
C VAL A 586 -29.12 9.69 -17.16
N LEU A 587 -29.67 10.03 -18.33
CA LEU A 587 -29.06 9.69 -19.61
C LEU A 587 -27.68 10.35 -19.77
N GLN A 588 -27.53 11.58 -19.31
CA GLN A 588 -26.24 12.26 -19.34
C GLN A 588 -25.21 11.54 -18.47
N ILE A 589 -25.56 11.15 -17.23
CA ILE A 589 -24.67 10.40 -16.33
C ILE A 589 -24.27 9.07 -16.95
N LEU A 590 -25.23 8.30 -17.46
CA LEU A 590 -24.96 7.02 -18.11
C LEU A 590 -24.04 7.19 -19.33
N SER A 591 -24.32 8.18 -20.19
CA SER A 591 -23.52 8.43 -21.39
C SER A 591 -22.07 8.79 -21.08
N LYS A 592 -21.84 9.58 -20.02
CA LYS A 592 -20.51 10.03 -19.61
C LYS A 592 -19.73 8.99 -18.81
N SER A 593 -20.41 7.95 -18.33
CA SER A 593 -19.81 6.91 -17.50
C SER A 593 -19.62 5.59 -18.26
N GLN A 594 -19.86 5.56 -19.58
CA GLN A 594 -19.79 4.32 -20.39
C GLN A 594 -18.44 3.61 -20.28
N ASP A 595 -17.33 4.36 -20.23
CA ASP A 595 -15.98 3.81 -20.12
C ASP A 595 -15.73 3.08 -18.78
N LEU A 596 -16.57 3.31 -17.77
CA LEU A 596 -16.50 2.66 -16.46
C LEU A 596 -17.34 1.37 -16.39
N PHE A 597 -18.09 1.01 -17.46
CA PHE A 597 -19.00 -0.13 -17.43
C PHE A 597 -18.60 -1.23 -18.43
N PRO A 598 -18.56 -2.50 -18.00
CA PRO A 598 -18.42 -3.63 -18.93
C PRO A 598 -19.71 -3.94 -19.71
N ASN A 599 -20.87 -3.40 -19.28
CA ASN A 599 -22.20 -3.71 -19.82
C ASN A 599 -22.99 -2.45 -20.20
N ASP A 600 -23.89 -2.56 -21.19
CA ASP A 600 -24.75 -1.48 -21.68
C ASP A 600 -25.97 -1.27 -20.74
N ILE A 601 -25.80 -0.41 -19.74
CA ILE A 601 -26.84 -0.02 -18.78
C ILE A 601 -27.83 0.94 -19.45
N ARG A 602 -29.12 0.58 -19.47
CA ARG A 602 -30.17 1.41 -20.06
C ARG A 602 -31.30 1.71 -19.08
N LEU A 603 -31.74 2.97 -19.04
CA LEU A 603 -32.96 3.37 -18.34
C LEU A 603 -34.18 2.87 -19.13
N LYS A 604 -34.98 1.97 -18.54
CA LYS A 604 -36.20 1.44 -19.17
C LYS A 604 -37.39 2.34 -18.93
N SER A 605 -37.55 2.83 -17.70
CA SER A 605 -38.64 3.70 -17.33
C SER A 605 -38.30 4.52 -16.10
N LEU A 606 -38.88 5.72 -16.06
CA LEU A 606 -38.80 6.67 -14.95
C LEU A 606 -40.20 7.25 -14.70
N TRP A 607 -40.63 7.23 -13.45
CA TRP A 607 -41.88 7.84 -13.01
C TRP A 607 -41.77 8.37 -11.59
N PHE A 608 -42.77 9.15 -11.19
CA PHE A 608 -42.83 9.78 -9.88
C PHE A 608 -44.11 9.35 -9.18
N ASP A 609 -44.00 9.14 -7.87
CA ASP A 609 -45.15 8.98 -6.97
C ASP A 609 -44.88 9.78 -5.69
N GLY A 610 -45.74 10.77 -5.44
CA GLY A 610 -45.53 11.77 -4.39
C GLY A 610 -44.17 12.45 -4.51
N ASN A 611 -43.33 12.30 -3.47
CA ASN A 611 -42.00 12.89 -3.41
C ASN A 611 -40.86 11.89 -3.71
N THR A 612 -41.19 10.80 -4.40
CA THR A 612 -40.27 9.70 -4.73
C THR A 612 -40.14 9.54 -6.24
N ALA A 613 -38.92 9.58 -6.75
CA ALA A 613 -38.60 9.18 -8.12
C ALA A 613 -38.30 7.68 -8.17
N PHE A 614 -38.95 6.95 -9.08
CA PHE A 614 -38.72 5.53 -9.31
C PHE A 614 -38.02 5.33 -10.64
N LEU A 615 -36.88 4.63 -10.60
CA LEU A 615 -36.06 4.33 -11.77
C LEU A 615 -35.95 2.83 -11.96
N ASN A 616 -36.24 2.38 -13.18
CA ASN A 616 -36.13 1.00 -13.59
C ASN A 616 -35.08 0.90 -14.71
N PHE A 617 -34.05 0.11 -14.48
CA PHE A 617 -32.95 -0.10 -15.41
C PHE A 617 -33.01 -1.47 -16.07
N SER A 618 -32.17 -1.68 -17.07
CA SER A 618 -31.88 -3.00 -17.60
C SER A 618 -31.21 -3.90 -16.53
N GLY A 619 -31.37 -5.23 -16.63
CA GLY A 619 -31.03 -6.17 -15.55
C GLY A 619 -29.54 -6.26 -15.21
N GLU A 620 -28.69 -5.63 -16.01
CA GLU A 620 -27.25 -5.57 -15.91
C GLU A 620 -26.79 -4.79 -14.67
N ILE A 621 -27.52 -3.76 -14.21
CA ILE A 621 -27.25 -3.07 -12.93
C ILE A 621 -27.43 -4.03 -11.74
N ALA A 622 -28.45 -4.88 -11.79
CA ALA A 622 -28.70 -5.87 -10.74
C ALA A 622 -27.61 -6.95 -10.73
N GLN A 623 -27.05 -7.30 -11.90
CA GLN A 623 -25.93 -8.24 -11.99
C GLN A 623 -24.63 -7.67 -11.39
N LEU A 624 -24.36 -6.37 -11.55
CA LEU A 624 -23.20 -5.69 -10.93
C LEU A 624 -23.25 -5.66 -9.39
N THR A 625 -24.44 -5.83 -8.80
CA THR A 625 -24.64 -5.82 -7.34
C THR A 625 -24.79 -7.21 -6.73
N GLN A 626 -24.88 -8.26 -7.55
CA GLN A 626 -25.12 -9.66 -7.11
C GLN A 626 -23.87 -10.55 -7.18
N GLY A 627 -22.73 -10.04 -7.68
CA GLY A 627 -21.46 -10.78 -7.74
C GLY A 627 -20.57 -10.62 -6.49
N GLU A 628 -19.58 -11.49 -6.33
CA GLU A 628 -18.51 -11.39 -5.31
C GLU A 628 -17.45 -10.32 -5.65
N ASP A 629 -17.63 -9.56 -6.74
CA ASP A 629 -16.71 -8.53 -7.21
C ASP A 629 -16.98 -7.18 -6.53
N ALA A 630 -16.10 -6.82 -5.59
CA ALA A 630 -16.18 -5.58 -4.82
C ALA A 630 -16.01 -4.31 -5.66
N GLU A 631 -15.26 -4.36 -6.77
CA GLU A 631 -15.07 -3.21 -7.67
C GLU A 631 -16.35 -2.99 -8.49
N ALA A 632 -16.96 -4.06 -9.02
CA ALA A 632 -18.25 -3.98 -9.71
C ALA A 632 -19.36 -3.43 -8.78
N ALA A 633 -19.37 -3.85 -7.51
CA ALA A 633 -20.31 -3.34 -6.52
C ALA A 633 -20.06 -1.86 -6.20
N ALA A 634 -18.80 -1.43 -6.12
CA ALA A 634 -18.43 -0.02 -5.93
C ALA A 634 -18.83 0.85 -7.13
N ILE A 635 -18.62 0.36 -8.35
CA ILE A 635 -19.07 1.02 -9.60
C ILE A 635 -20.60 1.19 -9.57
N ALA A 636 -21.34 0.13 -9.21
CA ALA A 636 -22.80 0.22 -9.10
C ALA A 636 -23.24 1.25 -8.04
N ALA A 637 -22.56 1.29 -6.89
CA ALA A 637 -22.84 2.24 -5.82
C ALA A 637 -22.56 3.70 -6.21
N VAL A 638 -21.42 3.99 -6.88
CA VAL A 638 -21.09 5.37 -7.28
C VAL A 638 -22.06 5.89 -8.35
N ILE A 639 -22.53 5.04 -9.28
CA ILE A 639 -23.56 5.43 -10.25
C ILE A 639 -24.88 5.76 -9.55
N ARG A 640 -25.28 4.88 -8.63
CA ARG A 640 -26.51 5.07 -7.87
C ARG A 640 -26.49 6.41 -7.17
N ASP A 641 -25.40 6.71 -6.47
CA ASP A 641 -25.26 7.93 -5.70
C ASP A 641 -25.11 9.17 -6.61
N ALA A 642 -24.42 9.05 -7.75
CA ALA A 642 -24.38 10.07 -8.81
C ALA A 642 -25.78 10.45 -9.30
N ILE A 643 -26.62 9.46 -9.59
CA ILE A 643 -28.00 9.67 -10.04
C ILE A 643 -28.84 10.30 -8.93
N VAL A 644 -28.77 9.75 -7.72
CA VAL A 644 -29.54 10.25 -6.57
C VAL A 644 -29.22 11.72 -6.33
N LEU A 645 -27.93 12.06 -6.18
CA LEU A 645 -27.50 13.44 -5.91
C LEU A 645 -27.86 14.39 -7.04
N SER A 646 -27.69 13.99 -8.30
CA SER A 646 -28.03 14.82 -9.45
C SER A 646 -29.53 15.09 -9.54
N ILE A 647 -30.38 14.11 -9.20
CA ILE A 647 -31.83 14.32 -9.16
C ILE A 647 -32.20 15.23 -7.99
N THR A 648 -31.70 14.97 -6.78
CA THR A 648 -32.06 15.75 -5.59
C THR A 648 -31.55 17.19 -5.60
N GLU A 649 -30.45 17.45 -6.30
CA GLU A 649 -29.86 18.79 -6.41
C GLU A 649 -30.57 19.69 -7.44
N ASN A 650 -31.22 19.08 -8.44
CA ASN A 650 -31.88 19.82 -9.53
C ASN A 650 -33.41 19.78 -9.46
N LEU A 651 -33.99 18.87 -8.66
CA LEU A 651 -35.43 18.66 -8.57
C LEU A 651 -35.87 18.59 -7.09
N ASN A 652 -37.09 19.04 -6.80
CA ASN A 652 -37.65 19.11 -5.45
C ASN A 652 -38.13 17.76 -4.88
N TYR A 653 -37.43 16.67 -5.15
CA TYR A 653 -37.77 15.32 -4.65
C TYR A 653 -36.90 14.91 -3.48
N THR A 654 -37.48 14.30 -2.44
CA THR A 654 -36.74 13.89 -1.23
C THR A 654 -36.23 12.46 -1.26
N SER A 655 -36.63 11.65 -2.24
CA SER A 655 -36.15 10.26 -2.32
C SER A 655 -36.14 9.72 -3.74
N VAL A 656 -35.18 8.84 -4.01
CA VAL A 656 -34.99 8.16 -5.30
C VAL A 656 -34.89 6.66 -5.02
N LYS A 657 -35.68 5.86 -5.72
CA LYS A 657 -35.74 4.39 -5.56
C LYS A 657 -35.44 3.68 -6.87
N PHE A 658 -34.63 2.64 -6.78
CA PHE A 658 -34.26 1.75 -7.87
C PHE A 658 -35.11 0.48 -7.75
N LEU A 659 -35.65 -0.02 -8.86
CA LEU A 659 -36.61 -1.12 -8.91
C LEU A 659 -36.04 -2.43 -9.47
#